data_AF-A0A933HXE2-F1
#
_entry.id   AF-A0A933HXE2-F1
#
_cell.length_a   1.000
_cell.length_b   1.000
_cell.length_c   1.000
_cell.angle_alpha   90.00
_cell.angle_beta   90.00
_cell.angle_gamma   90.00
#
_symmetry.space_group_name_H-M   'P 1'
#
loop_
_entity.id
_entity.type
_entity.pdbx_description
1 polymer ?
#
loop_
_entity_poly.entity_id
_entity_poly.type
_entity_poly.pdbx_seq_one_letter_code
_entity_poly.pdbx_strand_id
1 'polypeptide(L)'
;MGLGEGSWYGASRVILQSMLLLFCAVGLLSLPSVGMQFGRIRRRTWLFLLAGVLASLFVLKPWVAHNVWYSNNHGIRIVADLRDAAPVPNLSGTHGHGYYELMKGLQALSFGRLSIFSIDYLVSAATGVVVFLLAYLLFESELAAGLCWLLLAVAPLQLRLAASEVHFVAARFFLATSLMFLVLYLRAGGWRFLLLWLLSLFILMQTRAEWMLLGPASAGLCVLVLRGSFPGRPRLGTPCGLRPFPQARPEAEDPPAAGARRPRWVLKAALCALAFAVLTLPWLAHLRSLRSSVDPRFAAALGARVLWPFPHPFGYARIPDAFFNPSYTPLIYPAYLLLGIAAAVSGRRRACGLLLANAVLAGWFYAGYHENRSTYTRVSLMTDFLYVAVAGYGLAELLGRCRRSRPALGWCIAANAALFVVSYRPHAALLGRLYPGQVEYLLLEKAHAAIPPGSTVVCLSDEDAPAGVAVETHHLERDYLQRFLAKTDGSRRVIGIKRFLSHGQGPGGPGRLFYYQGAPCHRPVPRRHAPYVSPPERYLDPSCRLMDERFDLEAMLEERISPEPDDLGFPWEGAASEGRVVGLYEIKGSMRPPSSAPGPLAQAAEGGAALSAPSGKGLGTIFNNDINNILGWSSGPDITAEEYEAAVERILALAPGVLAQNVGMPDPVIYRSKAATTWDRYTADAFKAVWPSMTDEDAGREASAMRRLLELGTDPLAITVKACRRRGVRVVASFRMNAEDFYGRQLDTSDFGRRHPHLRIPGANCLDPAQPEVYRHLMAVFTEVAGSYDIDGIELDFRRWFHMVSDPERNHVVLTRLVADVRRMLDETARRKGVPRRLLLGARVGPMLEGRFRKEDFPGVYYGEPQNRSCRGLGLDVKAWIARRLIDYVSPALFEPMGLPKTREFARLAVGTGVGVYPTLSYVPGWAHDGAPARLPDDDRTRRRHRDFIIQEALRSYEDGADGVSLFNWWPHAFPLPGQDDPGWGRKRRWSETYGVQALGFGRVQQAVLPRLRDPRALAALLQE
;
A
#
# COMPACT_ATOMS: atom_id res chain seq x y z
N MET A 1 -21.77 -25.78 22.82
CA MET A 1 -20.43 -25.29 22.43
C MET A 1 -20.31 -25.41 20.92
N GLY A 2 -20.67 -24.35 20.18
CA GLY A 2 -20.64 -24.34 18.72
C GLY A 2 -19.23 -24.07 18.20
N LEU A 3 -18.66 -25.02 17.47
CA LEU A 3 -17.38 -24.87 16.77
C LEU A 3 -17.64 -24.28 15.37
N GLY A 4 -17.90 -22.98 15.30
CA GLY A 4 -17.84 -22.19 14.07
C GLY A 4 -16.50 -21.47 13.97
N GLU A 5 -15.78 -21.63 12.84
CA GLU A 5 -14.57 -20.90 12.40
C GLU A 5 -13.41 -20.64 13.41
N GLY A 6 -13.44 -21.20 14.63
CA GLY A 6 -12.49 -20.91 15.72
C GLY A 6 -11.60 -22.07 16.20
N SER A 7 -11.46 -23.17 15.46
CA SER A 7 -10.79 -24.38 15.99
C SER A 7 -9.25 -24.33 16.00
N TRP A 8 -8.61 -23.60 15.07
CA TRP A 8 -7.16 -23.61 14.94
C TRP A 8 -6.44 -22.69 15.93
N TYR A 9 -6.93 -21.46 16.10
CA TYR A 9 -6.32 -20.47 17.00
C TYR A 9 -6.36 -20.92 18.46
N GLY A 10 -7.50 -21.44 18.92
CA GLY A 10 -7.64 -21.99 20.27
C GLY A 10 -6.69 -23.16 20.54
N ALA A 11 -6.53 -24.08 19.58
CA ALA A 11 -5.61 -25.20 19.70
C ALA A 11 -4.14 -24.72 19.76
N SER A 12 -3.74 -23.78 18.89
CA SER A 12 -2.38 -23.25 18.85
C SER A 12 -1.96 -22.55 20.16
N ARG A 13 -2.88 -21.82 20.79
CA ARG A 13 -2.69 -21.19 22.09
C ARG A 13 -2.37 -22.20 23.19
N VAL A 14 -3.21 -23.24 23.31
CA VAL A 14 -3.05 -24.28 24.33
C VAL A 14 -1.73 -25.03 24.15
N ILE A 15 -1.35 -25.33 22.90
CA ILE A 15 -0.08 -25.98 22.57
C ILE A 15 1.10 -25.11 23.01
N LEU A 16 1.12 -23.82 22.66
CA LEU A 16 2.23 -22.93 23.01
C LEU A 16 2.38 -22.73 24.52
N GLN A 17 1.27 -22.51 25.23
CA GLN A 17 1.29 -22.38 26.70
C GLN A 17 1.81 -23.66 27.36
N SER A 18 1.38 -24.82 26.87
CA SER A 18 1.86 -26.12 27.35
C SER A 18 3.36 -26.30 27.10
N MET A 19 3.86 -25.91 25.93
CA MET A 19 5.29 -25.96 25.61
C MET A 19 6.12 -24.99 26.45
N LEU A 20 5.61 -23.79 26.76
CA LEU A 20 6.27 -22.81 27.63
C LEU A 20 6.34 -23.33 29.08
N LEU A 21 5.25 -23.86 29.61
CA LEU A 21 5.22 -24.48 30.94
C LEU A 21 6.19 -25.66 31.03
N LEU A 22 6.22 -26.50 30.00
CA LEU A 22 7.17 -27.61 29.91
C LEU A 22 8.61 -27.11 29.84
N PHE A 23 8.89 -26.06 29.07
CA PHE A 23 10.20 -25.43 29.01
C PHE A 23 10.64 -24.91 30.38
N CYS A 24 9.77 -24.20 31.10
CA CYS A 24 10.05 -23.71 32.45
C CYS A 24 10.28 -24.86 33.45
N ALA A 25 9.42 -25.88 33.44
CA ALA A 25 9.52 -27.03 34.35
C ALA A 25 10.82 -27.82 34.12
N VAL A 26 11.14 -28.15 32.87
CA VAL A 26 12.39 -28.84 32.51
C VAL A 26 13.60 -27.96 32.81
N GLY A 27 13.48 -26.64 32.62
CA GLY A 27 14.51 -25.66 32.95
C GLY A 27 14.87 -25.66 34.43
N LEU A 28 13.85 -25.57 35.30
CA LEU A 28 13.99 -25.65 36.76
C LEU A 28 14.65 -26.98 37.18
N LEU A 29 14.17 -28.10 36.64
CA LEU A 29 14.75 -29.44 36.89
C LEU A 29 16.18 -29.60 36.34
N SER A 30 16.63 -28.68 35.48
CA SER A 30 17.96 -28.68 34.90
C SER A 30 18.92 -27.71 35.60
N LEU A 31 18.44 -26.85 36.53
CA LEU A 31 19.28 -25.87 37.23
C LEU A 31 20.53 -26.46 37.91
N PRO A 32 20.48 -27.61 38.62
CA PRO A 32 21.68 -28.21 39.19
C PRO A 32 22.70 -28.62 38.12
N SER A 33 22.21 -29.20 37.02
CA SER A 33 23.04 -29.61 35.88
C SER A 33 23.65 -28.43 35.14
N VAL A 34 22.89 -27.34 35.00
CA VAL A 34 23.38 -26.06 34.45
C VAL A 34 24.45 -25.48 35.39
N GLY A 35 24.18 -25.42 36.70
CA GLY A 35 25.11 -24.91 37.71
C GLY A 35 26.46 -25.62 37.69
N MET A 36 26.48 -26.95 37.51
CA MET A 36 27.73 -27.71 37.37
C MET A 36 28.58 -27.28 36.15
N GLN A 37 27.95 -26.91 35.03
CA GLN A 37 28.67 -26.48 33.82
C GLN A 37 29.30 -25.09 33.97
N PHE A 38 28.72 -24.26 34.84
CA PHE A 38 29.11 -22.87 35.07
C PHE A 38 29.82 -22.63 36.40
N GLY A 39 30.00 -23.67 37.23
CA GLY A 39 30.64 -23.58 38.55
C GLY A 39 32.11 -23.13 38.52
N ARG A 40 32.75 -23.13 37.34
CA ARG A 40 34.11 -22.61 37.14
C ARG A 40 34.17 -21.09 36.98
N ILE A 41 33.04 -20.43 36.75
CA ILE A 41 32.99 -18.96 36.65
C ILE A 41 33.24 -18.38 38.04
N ARG A 42 34.26 -17.53 38.15
CA ARG A 42 34.64 -16.90 39.41
C ARG A 42 33.51 -16.04 39.98
N ARG A 43 33.40 -16.02 41.32
CA ARG A 43 32.40 -15.20 42.04
C ARG A 43 32.42 -13.73 41.63
N ARG A 44 33.60 -13.15 41.41
CA ARG A 44 33.76 -11.76 40.94
C ARG A 44 33.13 -11.51 39.56
N THR A 45 33.12 -12.51 38.70
CA THR A 45 32.55 -12.42 37.35
C THR A 45 31.03 -12.52 37.39
N TRP A 46 30.49 -13.32 38.30
CA TRP A 46 29.06 -13.29 38.63
C TRP A 46 28.62 -11.96 39.22
N LEU A 47 29.41 -11.37 40.13
CA LEU A 47 29.14 -10.03 40.67
C LEU A 47 29.21 -8.96 39.59
N PHE A 48 30.19 -9.03 38.67
CA PHE A 48 30.26 -8.14 37.51
C PHE A 48 29.03 -8.27 36.62
N LEU A 49 28.62 -9.49 36.28
CA LEU A 49 27.43 -9.72 35.46
C LEU A 49 26.16 -9.23 36.16
N LEU A 50 26.02 -9.46 37.47
CA LEU A 50 24.90 -8.96 38.27
C LEU A 50 24.88 -7.43 38.32
N ALA A 51 26.01 -6.80 38.63
CA ALA A 51 26.14 -5.34 38.63
C ALA A 51 25.85 -4.76 37.24
N GLY A 52 26.30 -5.44 36.19
CA GLY A 52 26.02 -5.08 34.81
C GLY A 52 24.53 -5.20 34.44
N VAL A 53 23.85 -6.26 34.88
CA VAL A 53 22.40 -6.43 34.68
C VAL A 53 21.61 -5.38 35.48
N LEU A 54 22.00 -5.09 36.71
CA LEU A 54 21.37 -4.04 37.53
C LEU A 54 21.61 -2.66 36.93
N ALA A 55 22.84 -2.36 36.51
CA ALA A 55 23.17 -1.12 35.81
C ALA A 55 22.41 -1.02 34.49
N SER A 56 22.24 -2.13 33.76
CA SER A 56 21.37 -2.17 32.58
C SER A 56 19.94 -1.80 32.97
N LEU A 57 19.32 -2.53 33.89
CA LEU A 57 17.90 -2.35 34.24
C LEU A 57 17.57 -1.00 34.89
N PHE A 58 18.45 -0.45 35.71
CA PHE A 58 18.14 0.70 36.58
C PHE A 58 18.88 1.98 36.23
N VAL A 59 19.96 1.91 35.44
CA VAL A 59 20.77 3.08 35.08
C VAL A 59 20.76 3.31 33.58
N LEU A 60 21.41 2.42 32.81
CA LEU A 60 21.63 2.60 31.38
C LEU A 60 20.32 2.69 30.60
N LYS A 61 19.41 1.76 30.87
CA LYS A 61 18.22 1.57 30.06
C LYS A 61 17.18 2.66 30.44
N PRO A 62 16.91 2.99 31.72
CA PRO A 62 16.05 4.13 32.08
C PRO A 62 16.56 5.50 31.60
N TRP A 63 17.87 5.68 31.45
CA TRP A 63 18.47 6.91 30.93
C TRP A 63 18.43 7.01 29.40
N VAL A 64 18.14 5.90 28.72
CA VAL A 64 17.98 5.87 27.27
C VAL A 64 16.50 6.08 26.97
N ALA A 65 16.19 7.11 26.18
CA ALA A 65 14.83 7.37 25.74
C ALA A 65 14.25 6.12 25.05
N HIS A 66 13.29 5.49 25.71
CA HIS A 66 12.53 4.36 25.18
C HIS A 66 11.44 4.90 24.27
N ASN A 67 11.64 4.71 22.97
CA ASN A 67 10.82 5.34 21.94
C ASN A 67 10.06 4.29 21.16
N VAL A 68 8.84 4.60 20.72
CA VAL A 68 8.26 3.86 19.60
C VAL A 68 9.03 4.27 18.34
N TRP A 69 9.70 3.31 17.71
CA TRP A 69 10.49 3.54 16.49
C TRP A 69 9.62 3.80 15.27
N TYR A 70 8.38 3.33 15.33
CA TYR A 70 7.33 3.65 14.38
C TYR A 70 6.42 4.71 14.96
N SER A 71 6.12 5.75 14.18
CA SER A 71 5.00 6.64 14.46
C SER A 71 3.65 5.93 14.25
N ASN A 72 3.64 4.63 13.94
CA ASN A 72 2.45 3.80 13.90
C ASN A 72 1.82 3.63 15.29
N ASN A 73 0.51 3.83 15.31
CA ASN A 73 -0.27 4.07 16.53
C ASN A 73 -0.49 2.83 17.40
N HIS A 74 0.02 1.68 16.95
CA HIS A 74 0.08 0.49 17.77
C HIS A 74 1.03 0.69 18.94
N GLY A 75 2.21 1.29 18.73
CA GLY A 75 3.20 1.38 19.79
C GLY A 75 2.82 2.28 20.97
N ILE A 76 2.19 3.43 20.71
CA ILE A 76 1.79 4.38 21.77
C ILE A 76 0.58 3.84 22.57
N ARG A 77 -0.43 3.28 21.89
CA ARG A 77 -1.55 2.61 22.58
C ARG A 77 -1.08 1.38 23.36
N ILE A 78 -0.19 0.57 22.79
CA ILE A 78 0.42 -0.56 23.48
C ILE A 78 1.18 -0.07 24.71
N VAL A 79 2.01 0.97 24.61
CA VAL A 79 2.73 1.51 25.78
C VAL A 79 1.77 2.03 26.87
N ALA A 80 0.67 2.70 26.51
CA ALA A 80 -0.33 3.19 27.46
C ALA A 80 -1.17 2.06 28.09
N ASP A 81 -1.71 1.14 27.29
CA ASP A 81 -2.44 -0.04 27.78
C ASP A 81 -1.52 -0.92 28.66
N LEU A 82 -0.22 -1.00 28.35
CA LEU A 82 0.77 -1.71 29.15
C LEU A 82 1.16 -0.99 30.44
N ARG A 83 1.30 0.35 30.42
CA ARG A 83 1.55 1.17 31.62
C ARG A 83 0.38 1.08 32.60
N ASP A 84 -0.84 1.11 32.09
CA ASP A 84 -2.07 1.19 32.87
C ASP A 84 -2.68 -0.20 33.17
N ALA A 85 -1.95 -1.28 32.84
CA ALA A 85 -2.35 -2.68 33.04
C ALA A 85 -3.72 -3.05 32.41
N ALA A 86 -4.10 -2.37 31.33
CA ALA A 86 -5.35 -2.58 30.63
C ALA A 86 -5.33 -3.89 29.80
N PRO A 87 -6.50 -4.47 29.45
CA PRO A 87 -6.58 -5.67 28.63
C PRO A 87 -5.97 -5.43 27.26
N VAL A 88 -4.79 -6.00 27.01
CA VAL A 88 -4.08 -5.79 25.74
C VAL A 88 -4.92 -6.36 24.58
N PRO A 89 -5.28 -5.56 23.56
CA PRO A 89 -5.99 -6.01 22.37
C PRO A 89 -5.21 -7.12 21.64
N ASN A 90 -5.89 -7.92 20.81
CA ASN A 90 -5.26 -9.07 20.15
C ASN A 90 -4.18 -8.62 19.14
N LEU A 91 -2.90 -8.72 19.51
CA LEU A 91 -1.76 -8.34 18.66
C LEU A 91 -1.31 -9.49 17.72
N SER A 92 -2.05 -10.60 17.68
CA SER A 92 -1.65 -11.78 16.91
C SER A 92 -1.53 -11.52 15.41
N GLY A 93 -2.35 -10.61 14.87
CA GLY A 93 -2.33 -10.25 13.45
C GLY A 93 -1.09 -9.44 13.05
N THR A 94 -0.50 -8.69 13.99
CA THR A 94 0.57 -7.72 13.70
C THR A 94 1.95 -8.21 14.09
N HIS A 95 2.07 -9.01 15.16
CA HIS A 95 3.37 -9.41 15.75
C HIS A 95 3.56 -10.94 15.79
N GLY A 96 2.64 -11.69 15.19
CA GLY A 96 2.61 -13.14 15.24
C GLY A 96 1.91 -13.64 16.50
N HIS A 97 1.03 -14.62 16.34
CA HIS A 97 0.22 -15.17 17.43
C HIS A 97 1.09 -15.74 18.58
N GLY A 98 2.22 -16.36 18.26
CA GLY A 98 3.05 -16.99 19.27
C GLY A 98 3.86 -16.02 20.13
N TYR A 99 4.28 -14.86 19.62
CA TYR A 99 4.89 -13.83 20.47
C TYR A 99 3.87 -13.28 21.48
N TYR A 100 2.67 -12.95 21.02
CA TYR A 100 1.63 -12.38 21.87
C TYR A 100 1.23 -13.33 23.01
N GLU A 101 1.00 -14.60 22.70
CA GLU A 101 0.63 -15.60 23.70
C GLU A 101 1.78 -15.92 24.68
N LEU A 102 3.03 -15.88 24.21
CA LEU A 102 4.21 -15.98 25.08
C LEU A 102 4.23 -14.84 26.11
N MET A 103 4.06 -13.59 25.67
CA MET A 103 4.12 -12.44 26.56
C MET A 103 2.94 -12.38 27.53
N LYS A 104 1.73 -12.74 27.09
CA LYS A 104 0.58 -12.92 27.97
C LYS A 104 0.79 -14.04 28.98
N GLY A 105 1.41 -15.15 28.57
CA GLY A 105 1.80 -16.23 29.47
C GLY A 105 2.77 -15.74 30.55
N LEU A 106 3.81 -15.00 30.17
CA LEU A 106 4.77 -14.40 31.11
C LEU A 106 4.11 -13.36 32.03
N GLN A 107 3.16 -12.58 31.51
CA GLN A 107 2.38 -11.63 32.30
C GLN A 107 1.49 -12.32 33.32
N ALA A 108 0.82 -13.42 32.93
CA ALA A 108 0.03 -14.23 33.83
C ALA A 108 0.87 -14.82 34.96
N LEU A 109 2.12 -15.22 34.70
CA LEU A 109 3.07 -15.66 35.72
C LEU A 109 3.44 -14.55 36.72
N SER A 110 3.30 -13.28 36.34
CA SER A 110 3.45 -12.13 37.24
C SER A 110 2.15 -11.71 37.94
N PHE A 111 1.07 -12.48 37.80
CA PHE A 111 -0.28 -12.13 38.27
C PHE A 111 -0.77 -10.78 37.72
N GLY A 112 -0.32 -10.40 36.53
CA GLY A 112 -0.62 -9.09 35.93
C GLY A 112 0.06 -7.89 36.59
N ARG A 113 0.93 -8.10 37.59
CA ARG A 113 1.63 -7.01 38.29
C ARG A 113 2.72 -6.36 37.44
N LEU A 114 3.31 -7.11 36.52
CA LEU A 114 4.27 -6.58 35.56
C LEU A 114 3.58 -6.32 34.23
N SER A 115 3.84 -5.16 33.65
CA SER A 115 3.47 -4.89 32.27
C SER A 115 4.26 -5.81 31.32
N ILE A 116 3.72 -6.07 30.13
CA ILE A 116 4.47 -6.76 29.07
C ILE A 116 5.77 -6.01 28.75
N PHE A 117 5.76 -4.68 28.79
CA PHE A 117 6.97 -3.88 28.57
C PHE A 117 8.04 -4.14 29.64
N SER A 118 7.65 -4.21 30.90
CA SER A 118 8.54 -4.58 32.01
C SER A 118 9.08 -6.00 31.82
N ILE A 119 8.24 -6.92 31.35
CA ILE A 119 8.66 -8.29 31.04
C ILE A 119 9.67 -8.31 29.89
N ASP A 120 9.48 -7.55 28.83
CA ASP A 120 10.45 -7.43 27.75
C ASP A 120 11.75 -6.75 28.18
N TYR A 121 11.66 -5.81 29.10
CA TYR A 121 12.82 -5.22 29.76
C TYR A 121 13.68 -6.29 30.43
N LEU A 122 13.01 -7.19 31.16
CA LEU A 122 13.62 -8.32 31.85
C LEU A 122 14.13 -9.38 30.87
N VAL A 123 13.36 -9.74 29.83
CA VAL A 123 13.78 -10.70 28.80
C VAL A 123 14.97 -10.19 28.00
N SER A 124 15.02 -8.89 27.71
CA SER A 124 16.18 -8.25 27.10
C SER A 124 17.41 -8.35 28.01
N ALA A 125 17.29 -8.01 29.29
CA ALA A 125 18.41 -8.15 30.23
C ALA A 125 18.85 -9.62 30.38
N ALA A 126 17.89 -10.55 30.41
CA ALA A 126 18.14 -11.99 30.45
C ALA A 126 18.85 -12.49 29.19
N THR A 127 18.57 -11.92 28.01
CA THR A 127 19.31 -12.22 26.77
C THR A 127 20.80 -11.95 26.95
N GLY A 128 21.18 -10.86 27.63
CA GLY A 128 22.58 -10.57 27.96
C GLY A 128 23.22 -11.71 28.74
N VAL A 129 22.55 -12.18 29.79
CA VAL A 129 23.02 -13.30 30.62
C VAL A 129 23.17 -14.58 29.78
N VAL A 130 22.18 -14.91 28.94
CA VAL A 130 22.25 -16.10 28.08
C VAL A 130 23.39 -16.01 27.08
N VAL A 131 23.62 -14.84 26.47
CA VAL A 131 24.75 -14.63 25.54
C VAL A 131 26.10 -14.74 26.26
N PHE A 132 26.22 -14.20 27.47
CA PHE A 132 27.41 -14.39 28.31
C PHE A 132 27.68 -15.89 28.54
N LEU A 133 26.65 -16.64 28.95
CA LEU A 133 26.78 -18.07 29.24
C LEU A 133 27.11 -18.88 27.99
N LEU A 134 26.45 -18.60 26.87
CA LEU A 134 26.74 -19.21 25.57
C LEU A 134 28.18 -18.93 25.14
N ALA A 135 28.62 -17.67 25.21
CA ALA A 135 29.99 -17.28 24.89
C ALA A 135 31.01 -17.97 25.81
N TYR A 136 30.71 -18.10 27.10
CA TYR A 136 31.55 -18.85 28.03
C TYR A 136 31.62 -20.34 27.66
N LEU A 137 30.52 -20.97 27.25
CA LEU A 137 30.55 -22.37 26.79
C LEU A 137 31.36 -22.55 25.50
N LEU A 138 31.23 -21.61 24.55
CA LEU A 138 31.91 -21.68 23.27
C LEU A 138 33.41 -21.40 23.41
N PHE A 139 33.79 -20.43 24.24
CA PHE A 139 35.15 -19.90 24.30
C PHE A 139 35.92 -20.28 25.56
N GLU A 140 35.25 -20.78 26.60
CA GLU A 140 35.83 -21.12 27.91
C GLU A 140 36.62 -19.97 28.55
N SER A 141 36.23 -18.73 28.22
CA SER A 141 36.92 -17.52 28.65
C SER A 141 35.92 -16.55 29.26
N GLU A 142 36.11 -16.24 30.55
CA GLU A 142 35.32 -15.22 31.24
C GLU A 142 35.51 -13.82 30.62
N LEU A 143 36.70 -13.54 30.06
CA LEU A 143 36.98 -12.27 29.39
C LEU A 143 36.21 -12.17 28.07
N ALA A 144 36.23 -13.24 27.25
CA ALA A 144 35.48 -13.27 26.00
C ALA A 144 33.97 -13.18 26.27
N ALA A 145 33.48 -13.95 27.25
CA ALA A 145 32.08 -13.89 27.66
C ALA A 145 31.69 -12.50 28.17
N GLY A 146 32.53 -11.86 28.98
CA GLY A 146 32.31 -10.51 29.50
C GLY A 146 32.31 -9.44 28.40
N LEU A 147 33.18 -9.57 27.40
CA LEU A 147 33.21 -8.66 26.25
C LEU A 147 32.01 -8.87 25.32
N CYS A 148 31.59 -10.12 25.07
CA CYS A 148 30.36 -10.39 24.34
C CYS A 148 29.14 -9.80 25.06
N TRP A 149 29.09 -9.92 26.40
CA TRP A 149 28.05 -9.29 27.19
C TRP A 149 28.10 -7.78 27.11
N LEU A 150 29.28 -7.16 27.25
CA LEU A 150 29.44 -5.71 27.22
C LEU A 150 29.05 -5.13 25.86
N LEU A 151 29.57 -5.71 24.78
CA LEU A 151 29.25 -5.32 23.40
C LEU A 151 27.75 -5.43 23.13
N LEU A 152 27.10 -6.49 23.64
CA LEU A 152 25.65 -6.61 23.54
C LEU A 152 24.93 -5.58 24.41
N ALA A 153 25.38 -5.37 25.66
CA ALA A 153 24.74 -4.47 26.63
C ALA A 153 24.74 -3.01 26.16
N VAL A 154 25.77 -2.59 25.42
CA VAL A 154 25.86 -1.24 24.84
C VAL A 154 25.41 -1.19 23.38
N ALA A 155 24.98 -2.31 22.81
CA ALA A 155 24.40 -2.31 21.48
C ALA A 155 23.18 -1.36 21.50
N PRO A 156 23.07 -0.42 20.54
CA PRO A 156 22.01 0.58 20.52
C PRO A 156 20.61 -0.01 20.69
N LEU A 157 20.44 -1.23 20.19
CA LEU A 157 19.23 -2.03 20.19
C LEU A 157 18.93 -2.81 21.49
N GLN A 158 19.97 -3.02 22.30
CA GLN A 158 19.83 -3.57 23.64
C GLN A 158 19.54 -2.44 24.65
N LEU A 159 20.03 -1.24 24.35
CA LEU A 159 19.77 -0.01 25.11
C LEU A 159 18.40 0.58 24.79
N ARG A 160 17.95 0.57 23.52
CA ARG A 160 16.61 1.01 23.12
C ARG A 160 15.64 -0.15 22.98
N LEU A 161 14.61 -0.16 23.81
CA LEU A 161 13.40 -0.96 23.62
C LEU A 161 12.33 -0.08 22.97
N ALA A 162 11.94 -0.44 21.75
CA ALA A 162 10.84 0.20 21.04
C ALA A 162 9.60 -0.69 21.03
N ALA A 163 8.42 -0.12 21.32
CA ALA A 163 7.15 -0.83 21.39
C ALA A 163 6.76 -1.58 20.09
N SER A 164 7.29 -1.15 18.95
CA SER A 164 7.13 -1.79 17.65
C SER A 164 8.11 -2.94 17.37
N GLU A 165 9.19 -3.07 18.15
CA GLU A 165 10.29 -4.03 17.92
C GLU A 165 10.42 -5.06 19.04
N VAL A 166 9.48 -5.06 19.97
CA VAL A 166 9.56 -5.85 21.20
C VAL A 166 9.58 -7.36 20.94
N HIS A 167 8.93 -7.80 19.87
CA HIS A 167 8.93 -9.20 19.42
C HIS A 167 10.33 -9.73 19.05
N PHE A 168 11.27 -8.86 18.67
CA PHE A 168 12.65 -9.26 18.43
C PHE A 168 13.42 -9.57 19.72
N VAL A 169 12.98 -9.06 20.87
CA VAL A 169 13.62 -9.34 22.16
C VAL A 169 13.40 -10.80 22.52
N ALA A 170 12.17 -11.29 22.41
CA ALA A 170 11.83 -12.69 22.64
C ALA A 170 12.53 -13.61 21.61
N ALA A 171 12.51 -13.25 20.32
CA ALA A 171 13.19 -14.03 19.29
C ALA A 171 14.70 -14.16 19.57
N ARG A 172 15.37 -13.05 19.93
CA ARG A 172 16.80 -13.06 20.31
C ARG A 172 17.06 -13.93 21.53
N PHE A 173 16.23 -13.80 22.57
CA PHE A 173 16.33 -14.60 23.77
C PHE A 173 16.25 -16.10 23.46
N PHE A 174 15.22 -16.54 22.74
CA PHE A 174 15.00 -17.97 22.45
C PHE A 174 16.03 -18.54 21.48
N LEU A 175 16.54 -17.74 20.55
CA LEU A 175 17.64 -18.16 19.68
C LEU A 175 18.94 -18.37 20.45
N ALA A 176 19.36 -17.42 21.29
CA ALA A 176 20.55 -17.56 22.13
C ALA A 176 20.41 -18.74 23.11
N THR A 177 19.20 -18.91 23.68
CA THR A 177 18.87 -19.99 24.60
C THR A 177 18.90 -21.36 23.91
N SER A 178 18.38 -21.44 22.69
CA SER A 178 18.42 -22.65 21.86
C SER A 178 19.86 -23.06 21.56
N LEU A 179 20.69 -22.11 21.11
CA LEU A 179 22.12 -22.38 20.86
C LEU A 179 22.85 -22.80 22.14
N MET A 180 22.57 -22.16 23.28
CA MET A 180 23.16 -22.54 24.57
C MET A 180 22.80 -23.97 24.95
N PHE A 181 21.52 -24.36 24.87
CA PHE A 181 21.10 -25.71 25.21
C PHE A 181 21.60 -26.76 24.23
N LEU A 182 21.74 -26.43 22.95
CA LEU A 182 22.39 -27.28 21.97
C LEU A 182 23.85 -27.55 22.38
N VAL A 183 24.61 -26.50 22.72
CA VAL A 183 26.01 -26.63 23.16
C VAL A 183 26.10 -27.44 24.46
N LEU A 184 25.21 -27.21 25.42
CA LEU A 184 25.13 -27.98 26.66
C LEU A 184 24.80 -29.45 26.41
N TYR A 185 23.86 -29.75 25.51
CA TYR A 185 23.55 -31.12 25.11
C TYR A 185 24.76 -31.81 24.49
N LEU A 186 25.48 -31.12 23.60
CA LEU A 186 26.66 -31.67 22.94
C LEU A 186 27.82 -31.91 23.91
N ARG A 187 27.99 -31.04 24.91
CA ARG A 187 29.05 -31.16 25.92
C ARG A 187 28.74 -32.19 27.01
N ALA A 188 27.55 -32.09 27.60
CA ALA A 188 27.19 -32.84 28.81
C ALA A 188 26.32 -34.08 28.52
N GLY A 189 25.77 -34.22 27.32
CA GLY A 189 25.08 -35.45 26.88
C GLY A 189 23.71 -35.74 27.51
N GLY A 190 23.08 -34.76 28.17
CA GLY A 190 21.82 -34.93 28.91
C GLY A 190 20.56 -34.75 28.06
N TRP A 191 19.59 -35.67 28.18
CA TRP A 191 18.32 -35.60 27.44
C TRP A 191 17.50 -34.34 27.78
N ARG A 192 17.63 -33.83 29.01
CA ARG A 192 16.97 -32.58 29.42
C ARG A 192 17.45 -31.38 28.61
N PHE A 193 18.74 -31.31 28.27
CA PHE A 193 19.27 -30.25 27.41
C PHE A 193 18.81 -30.39 25.95
N LEU A 194 18.68 -31.62 25.45
CA LEU A 194 18.08 -31.87 24.13
C LEU A 194 16.63 -31.40 24.09
N LEU A 195 15.85 -31.72 25.13
CA LEU A 195 14.46 -31.30 25.24
C LEU A 195 14.35 -29.77 25.34
N LEU A 196 15.17 -29.13 26.16
CA LEU A 196 15.22 -27.66 26.27
C LEU A 196 15.63 -26.99 24.96
N TRP A 197 16.54 -27.59 24.20
CA TRP A 197 16.90 -27.13 22.87
C TRP A 197 15.72 -27.21 21.90
N LEU A 198 15.01 -28.35 21.85
CA LEU A 198 13.84 -28.53 20.98
C LEU A 198 12.69 -27.60 21.36
N LEU A 199 12.44 -27.43 22.66
CA LEU A 199 11.39 -26.54 23.17
C LEU A 199 11.70 -25.07 22.89
N SER A 200 12.95 -24.63 23.12
CA SER A 200 13.35 -23.25 22.79
C SER A 200 13.32 -22.99 21.29
N LEU A 201 13.69 -23.98 20.45
CA LEU A 201 13.57 -23.87 18.99
C LEU A 201 12.10 -23.80 18.56
N PHE A 202 11.23 -24.63 19.15
CA PHE A 202 9.79 -24.57 18.90
C PHE A 202 9.21 -23.20 19.26
N ILE A 203 9.51 -22.69 20.46
CA ILE A 203 9.05 -21.36 20.90
C ILE A 203 9.59 -20.27 19.97
N LEU A 204 10.86 -20.34 19.56
CA LEU A 204 11.45 -19.44 18.57
C LEU A 204 10.66 -19.44 17.25
N MET A 205 10.29 -20.61 16.73
CA MET A 205 9.46 -20.73 15.52
C MET A 205 8.07 -20.12 15.68
N GLN A 206 7.55 -20.02 16.91
CA GLN A 206 6.28 -19.36 17.20
C GLN A 206 6.42 -17.84 17.36
N THR A 207 7.62 -17.33 17.61
CA THR A 207 7.83 -15.87 17.74
C THR A 207 7.65 -15.12 16.42
N ARG A 208 8.03 -15.70 15.27
CA ARG A 208 7.84 -15.12 13.94
C ARG A 208 7.76 -16.16 12.82
N ALA A 209 7.07 -15.80 11.73
CA ALA A 209 6.86 -16.65 10.55
C ALA A 209 8.18 -17.02 9.83
N GLU A 210 9.16 -16.12 9.79
CA GLU A 210 10.45 -16.34 9.14
C GLU A 210 11.25 -17.48 9.80
N TRP A 211 11.14 -17.60 11.13
CA TRP A 211 11.78 -18.69 11.88
C TRP A 211 11.12 -20.04 11.66
N MET A 212 9.90 -20.08 11.12
CA MET A 212 9.25 -21.33 10.75
C MET A 212 9.98 -22.04 9.60
N LEU A 213 10.62 -21.27 8.71
CA LEU A 213 11.44 -21.79 7.61
C LEU A 213 12.91 -21.93 8.01
N LEU A 214 13.45 -20.95 8.74
CA LEU A 214 14.88 -20.88 9.05
C LEU A 214 15.30 -21.69 10.28
N GLY A 215 14.40 -21.91 11.25
CA GLY A 215 14.68 -22.71 12.44
C GLY A 215 15.14 -24.14 12.09
N PRO A 216 14.41 -24.87 11.24
CA PRO A 216 14.81 -26.20 10.78
C PRO A 216 16.14 -26.22 10.00
N ALA A 217 16.36 -25.26 9.11
CA ALA A 217 17.60 -25.16 8.33
C ALA A 217 18.81 -24.84 9.22
N SER A 218 18.65 -23.93 10.18
CA SER A 218 19.68 -23.56 11.15
C SER A 218 20.02 -24.73 12.07
N ALA A 219 19.01 -25.47 12.53
CA ALA A 219 19.20 -26.69 13.33
C ALA A 219 19.92 -27.79 12.54
N GLY A 220 19.52 -28.04 11.29
CA GLY A 220 20.16 -29.00 10.39
C GLY A 220 21.62 -28.66 10.11
N LEU A 221 21.91 -27.40 9.79
CA LEU A 221 23.26 -26.92 9.54
C LEU A 221 24.13 -26.98 10.81
N CYS A 222 23.60 -26.57 11.97
CA CYS A 222 24.31 -26.68 13.24
C CYS A 222 24.67 -28.15 13.53
N VAL A 223 23.73 -29.08 13.32
CA VAL A 223 23.99 -30.52 13.47
C VAL A 223 25.05 -31.01 12.47
N LEU A 224 25.04 -30.56 11.21
CA LEU A 224 26.00 -30.96 10.18
C LEU A 224 27.42 -30.43 10.41
N VAL A 225 27.57 -29.14 10.75
CA VAL A 225 28.87 -28.53 11.10
C VAL A 225 29.47 -29.20 12.34
N LEU A 226 28.61 -29.63 13.27
CA LEU A 226 29.02 -30.34 14.48
C LEU A 226 29.29 -31.84 14.24
N ARG A 227 28.69 -32.45 13.20
CA ARG A 227 28.90 -33.86 12.79
C ARG A 227 30.34 -34.12 12.32
N GLY A 228 31.00 -33.12 11.74
CA GLY A 228 32.40 -33.19 11.31
C GLY A 228 33.44 -32.84 12.40
N SER A 229 33.03 -32.37 13.57
CA SER A 229 33.92 -31.64 14.50
C SER A 229 34.21 -32.33 15.84
N PHE A 230 33.65 -33.52 16.11
CA PHE A 230 33.90 -34.28 17.35
C PHE A 230 34.41 -35.72 17.11
N PRO A 231 35.69 -35.91 16.77
CA PRO A 231 36.38 -37.14 17.12
C PRO A 231 36.90 -37.01 18.56
N GLY A 232 36.31 -37.78 19.48
CA GLY A 232 36.80 -37.90 20.86
C GLY A 232 35.82 -37.39 21.91
N ARG A 233 35.06 -38.31 22.53
CA ARG A 233 34.52 -38.09 23.88
C ARG A 233 35.64 -38.40 24.89
N PRO A 234 35.80 -37.64 25.98
CA PRO A 234 36.38 -38.22 27.18
C PRO A 234 35.41 -39.32 27.67
N ARG A 235 35.96 -40.47 28.04
CA ARG A 235 35.21 -41.61 28.57
C ARG A 235 34.31 -41.14 29.72
N LEU A 236 33.02 -41.43 29.63
CA LEU A 236 32.08 -41.33 30.76
C LEU A 236 32.53 -42.34 31.82
N GLY A 237 33.23 -41.85 32.84
CA GLY A 237 33.52 -42.56 34.08
C GLY A 237 32.85 -41.83 35.26
N THR A 238 31.87 -42.53 35.83
CA THR A 238 31.31 -42.46 37.20
C THR A 238 30.56 -41.20 37.72
N PRO A 239 29.43 -41.41 38.44
CA PRO A 239 28.65 -40.36 39.10
C PRO A 239 29.32 -39.90 40.40
N CYS A 240 29.06 -38.66 40.79
CA CYS A 240 29.38 -38.16 42.13
C CYS A 240 28.75 -39.04 43.21
N GLY A 241 29.59 -39.53 44.13
CA GLY A 241 29.17 -40.11 45.39
C GLY A 241 30.38 -40.54 46.21
N LEU A 242 30.77 -39.67 47.17
CA LEU A 242 31.48 -39.98 48.42
C LEU A 242 32.90 -40.61 48.33
N ARG A 243 33.74 -40.29 49.33
CA ARG A 243 35.16 -40.70 49.49
C ARG A 243 35.35 -42.23 49.47
N PRO A 244 36.55 -42.73 49.14
CA PRO A 244 37.30 -43.50 50.15
C PRO A 244 38.85 -43.35 50.12
N PHE A 245 39.45 -43.85 51.20
CA PHE A 245 40.89 -44.02 51.52
C PHE A 245 41.69 -44.86 50.48
N PRO A 246 43.03 -44.89 50.53
CA PRO A 246 43.89 -45.50 49.52
C PRO A 246 44.23 -46.96 49.86
N GLN A 247 44.30 -47.85 48.85
CA GLN A 247 45.29 -48.93 48.79
C GLN A 247 45.31 -49.68 47.46
N ALA A 248 46.54 -50.04 47.07
CA ALA A 248 47.02 -51.15 46.24
C ALA A 248 46.71 -51.23 44.72
N ARG A 249 47.81 -51.22 43.94
CA ARG A 249 48.01 -51.82 42.60
C ARG A 249 48.33 -53.33 42.76
N PRO A 250 48.52 -54.13 41.68
CA PRO A 250 47.94 -54.10 40.32
C PRO A 250 47.46 -55.51 39.87
N GLU A 251 46.75 -55.65 38.75
CA GLU A 251 46.87 -56.83 37.86
C GLU A 251 46.26 -56.57 36.47
N ALA A 252 46.86 -57.20 35.47
CA ALA A 252 46.64 -57.03 34.04
C ALA A 252 45.58 -58.00 33.51
N GLU A 253 44.79 -57.59 32.52
CA GLU A 253 44.07 -58.52 31.63
C GLU A 253 43.70 -57.85 30.29
N ASP A 254 43.80 -58.63 29.22
CA ASP A 254 43.68 -58.32 27.79
C ASP A 254 42.29 -57.83 27.32
N PRO A 255 42.17 -57.20 26.12
CA PRO A 255 40.92 -56.59 25.67
C PRO A 255 39.97 -57.60 24.98
N PRO A 256 38.65 -57.59 25.26
CA PRO A 256 37.72 -58.37 24.46
C PRO A 256 37.22 -57.60 23.23
N ALA A 257 37.33 -58.32 22.11
CA ALA A 257 36.63 -58.28 20.84
C ALA A 257 35.58 -57.17 20.57
N ALA A 258 35.70 -56.62 19.36
CA ALA A 258 34.78 -55.72 18.69
C ALA A 258 33.37 -56.33 18.48
N GLY A 259 32.50 -56.17 19.49
CA GLY A 259 31.05 -56.34 19.34
C GLY A 259 30.43 -55.05 18.82
N ALA A 260 29.87 -55.09 17.61
CA ALA A 260 29.20 -53.99 16.92
C ALA A 260 28.04 -53.40 17.76
N ARG A 261 28.36 -52.42 18.61
CA ARG A 261 27.35 -51.53 19.20
C ARG A 261 26.82 -50.63 18.09
N ARG A 262 25.65 -50.97 17.53
CA ARG A 262 24.83 -50.02 16.76
C ARG A 262 24.82 -48.70 17.52
N PRO A 263 25.33 -47.62 16.92
CA PRO A 263 25.71 -46.51 17.75
C PRO A 263 24.43 -45.78 18.15
N ARG A 264 24.22 -45.64 19.46
CA ARG A 264 23.07 -44.96 20.10
C ARG A 264 22.76 -43.57 19.50
N TRP A 265 23.66 -43.00 18.70
CA TRP A 265 23.43 -41.77 17.94
C TRP A 265 22.45 -41.94 16.76
N VAL A 266 22.40 -43.10 16.09
CA VAL A 266 21.42 -43.35 14.99
C VAL A 266 20.02 -43.33 15.55
N LEU A 267 19.81 -44.00 16.69
CA LEU A 267 18.53 -44.01 17.39
C LEU A 267 18.16 -42.60 17.92
N LYS A 268 19.13 -41.85 18.45
CA LYS A 268 18.92 -40.46 18.89
C LYS A 268 18.62 -39.51 17.72
N ALA A 269 19.29 -39.67 16.58
CA ALA A 269 19.06 -38.87 15.38
C ALA A 269 17.70 -39.20 14.76
N ALA A 270 17.31 -40.47 14.71
CA ALA A 270 16.00 -40.93 14.27
C ALA A 270 14.88 -40.43 15.20
N LEU A 271 15.08 -40.46 16.52
CA LEU A 271 14.13 -39.89 17.48
C LEU A 271 14.03 -38.37 17.38
N CYS A 272 15.13 -37.66 17.09
CA CYS A 272 15.09 -36.21 16.82
C CYS A 272 14.33 -35.90 15.52
N ALA A 273 14.56 -36.67 14.45
CA ALA A 273 13.85 -36.52 13.18
C ALA A 273 12.37 -36.87 13.30
N LEU A 274 12.00 -37.87 14.11
CA LEU A 274 10.62 -38.28 14.37
C LEU A 274 9.88 -37.26 15.24
N ALA A 275 10.49 -36.80 16.33
CA ALA A 275 9.95 -35.72 17.15
C ALA A 275 9.75 -34.44 16.31
N PHE A 276 10.71 -34.15 15.42
CA PHE A 276 10.61 -33.05 14.47
C PHE A 276 9.45 -33.22 13.47
N ALA A 277 9.26 -34.42 12.90
CA ALA A 277 8.16 -34.68 11.98
C ALA A 277 6.79 -34.56 12.67
N VAL A 278 6.67 -35.05 13.91
CA VAL A 278 5.43 -34.96 14.71
C VAL A 278 5.13 -33.51 15.11
N LEU A 279 6.15 -32.71 15.47
CA LEU A 279 5.98 -31.29 15.81
C LEU A 279 5.68 -30.39 14.60
N THR A 280 5.94 -30.86 13.36
CA THR A 280 5.71 -30.12 12.11
C THR A 280 4.47 -30.61 11.32
N LEU A 281 3.86 -31.72 11.72
CA LEU A 281 2.67 -32.33 11.09
C LEU A 281 1.42 -31.43 11.08
N PRO A 282 1.06 -30.73 12.17
CA PRO A 282 -0.05 -29.77 12.15
C PRO A 282 0.17 -28.59 11.18
N TRP A 283 1.43 -28.35 10.77
CA TRP A 283 1.83 -27.23 9.93
C TRP A 283 1.79 -27.53 8.42
N LEU A 284 1.99 -28.78 7.99
CA LEU A 284 1.76 -29.18 6.58
C LEU A 284 0.29 -28.93 6.15
N ALA A 285 -0.65 -28.97 7.09
CA ALA A 285 -2.03 -28.57 6.88
C ALA A 285 -2.21 -27.04 6.72
N HIS A 286 -1.41 -26.23 7.44
CA HIS A 286 -1.44 -24.77 7.35
C HIS A 286 -0.82 -24.23 6.05
N LEU A 287 0.27 -24.85 5.54
CA LEU A 287 0.84 -24.54 4.23
C LEU A 287 -0.14 -24.76 3.07
N ARG A 288 -1.01 -25.79 3.17
CA ARG A 288 -2.10 -26.02 2.20
C ARG A 288 -3.14 -24.90 2.22
N SER A 289 -3.42 -24.34 3.40
CA SER A 289 -4.33 -23.19 3.57
C SER A 289 -3.70 -21.86 3.13
N LEU A 290 -2.38 -21.70 3.22
CA LEU A 290 -1.66 -20.50 2.77
C LEU A 290 -1.47 -20.45 1.24
N ARG A 291 -1.60 -21.59 0.55
CA ARG A 291 -1.47 -21.66 -0.92
C ARG A 291 -2.52 -20.84 -1.68
N SER A 292 -3.63 -20.47 -1.04
CA SER A 292 -4.66 -19.57 -1.58
C SER A 292 -4.41 -18.09 -1.31
N SER A 293 -3.37 -17.73 -0.55
CA SER A 293 -3.10 -16.34 -0.09
C SER A 293 -1.71 -15.82 -0.46
N VAL A 294 -0.89 -16.62 -1.15
CA VAL A 294 0.49 -16.27 -1.52
C VAL A 294 0.54 -15.84 -3.00
N ASP A 295 1.15 -14.69 -3.25
CA ASP A 295 1.41 -14.12 -4.57
C ASP A 295 2.06 -15.15 -5.53
N PRO A 296 1.53 -15.37 -6.75
CA PRO A 296 2.10 -16.28 -7.75
C PRO A 296 3.59 -16.03 -8.06
N ARG A 297 4.09 -14.80 -7.89
CA ARG A 297 5.51 -14.46 -8.08
C ARG A 297 6.42 -15.16 -7.08
N PHE A 298 5.91 -15.46 -5.88
CA PHE A 298 6.63 -16.17 -4.82
C PHE A 298 6.80 -17.66 -5.14
N ALA A 299 5.84 -18.27 -5.86
CA ALA A 299 5.94 -19.66 -6.32
C ALA A 299 6.90 -19.82 -7.52
N ALA A 300 7.02 -18.79 -8.37
CA ALA A 300 7.94 -18.78 -9.51
C ALA A 300 9.41 -18.64 -9.09
N ALA A 301 9.70 -17.91 -7.99
CA ALA A 301 11.06 -17.73 -7.47
C ALA A 301 11.70 -19.02 -6.90
N LEU A 302 10.90 -20.04 -6.58
CA LEU A 302 11.37 -21.36 -6.13
C LEU A 302 11.83 -22.28 -7.30
N GLY A 303 11.70 -21.83 -8.56
CA GLY A 303 11.83 -22.67 -9.74
C GLY A 303 13.11 -22.57 -10.59
N ALA A 304 14.03 -21.62 -10.41
CA ALA A 304 15.15 -21.48 -11.36
C ALA A 304 16.49 -20.96 -10.81
N ARG A 305 17.47 -21.88 -10.88
CA ARG A 305 18.93 -21.78 -11.14
C ARG A 305 19.72 -20.53 -10.68
N VAL A 306 20.64 -20.82 -9.75
CA VAL A 306 21.89 -20.11 -9.41
C VAL A 306 22.74 -19.82 -10.66
N LEU A 307 23.29 -18.60 -10.80
CA LEU A 307 24.69 -18.26 -11.16
C LEU A 307 24.89 -16.73 -11.23
N TRP A 308 25.94 -16.22 -10.56
CA TRP A 308 26.51 -14.85 -10.62
C TRP A 308 27.55 -14.80 -11.78
N PRO A 309 27.84 -13.67 -12.48
CA PRO A 309 28.71 -12.61 -11.95
C PRO A 309 28.43 -11.14 -12.35
N PHE A 310 29.02 -10.17 -11.60
CA PHE A 310 29.08 -8.71 -11.86
C PHE A 310 30.34 -8.31 -12.67
N PRO A 311 30.37 -7.13 -13.37
CA PRO A 311 30.98 -5.90 -12.81
C PRO A 311 30.37 -4.50 -13.20
N HIS A 312 30.53 -3.54 -12.25
CA HIS A 312 30.51 -2.04 -12.13
C HIS A 312 30.50 -1.06 -13.37
N PRO A 313 30.41 0.34 -13.27
CA PRO A 313 30.65 1.29 -12.12
C PRO A 313 29.82 2.64 -11.95
N PHE A 314 29.84 3.15 -10.70
CA PHE A 314 29.89 4.53 -10.10
C PHE A 314 29.09 5.81 -10.50
N GLY A 315 28.57 6.48 -9.45
CA GLY A 315 28.40 7.95 -9.24
C GLY A 315 27.13 8.26 -8.41
N TYR A 316 27.10 8.81 -7.19
CA TYR A 316 27.93 9.80 -6.49
C TYR A 316 27.88 9.60 -4.96
N ALA A 317 28.94 10.02 -4.27
CA ALA A 317 29.03 10.14 -2.82
C ALA A 317 28.99 11.61 -2.36
N ARG A 318 28.30 11.90 -1.24
CA ARG A 318 28.74 12.81 -0.15
C ARG A 318 28.05 12.37 1.16
N ILE A 319 28.80 12.33 2.25
CA ILE A 319 28.43 11.86 3.61
C ILE A 319 28.95 12.92 4.61
N PRO A 320 28.22 13.32 5.70
CA PRO A 320 28.35 12.66 7.02
C PRO A 320 27.11 12.65 7.93
N ASP A 321 26.68 11.45 8.38
CA ASP A 321 25.75 11.26 9.52
C ASP A 321 26.01 9.91 10.25
N ALA A 322 27.07 9.82 11.06
CA ALA A 322 27.89 8.60 11.10
C ALA A 322 27.40 7.36 11.91
N PHE A 323 26.38 7.41 12.79
CA PHE A 323 25.89 6.18 13.47
C PHE A 323 24.46 5.77 13.15
N PHE A 324 23.75 6.57 12.35
CA PHE A 324 22.43 6.19 11.81
C PHE A 324 22.39 6.21 10.29
N ASN A 325 23.49 6.56 9.61
CA ASN A 325 23.59 6.43 8.17
C ASN A 325 23.83 4.96 7.77
N PRO A 326 22.87 4.30 7.09
CA PRO A 326 22.96 2.89 6.70
C PRO A 326 24.07 2.57 5.69
N SER A 327 24.90 3.56 5.31
CA SER A 327 26.08 3.40 4.45
C SER A 327 27.34 2.90 5.20
N TYR A 328 27.43 3.08 6.54
CA TYR A 328 28.62 2.71 7.33
C TYR A 328 28.46 1.50 8.26
N THR A 329 27.25 1.19 8.75
CA THR A 329 26.95 -0.09 9.42
C THR A 329 27.44 -1.31 8.62
N PRO A 330 27.30 -1.36 7.27
CA PRO A 330 27.87 -2.44 6.45
C PRO A 330 29.40 -2.36 6.28
N LEU A 331 30.08 -1.39 6.89
CA LEU A 331 31.56 -1.31 6.88
C LEU A 331 32.15 -1.61 8.26
N ILE A 332 31.54 -1.10 9.35
CA ILE A 332 32.07 -1.28 10.73
C ILE A 332 31.84 -2.70 11.24
N TYR A 333 30.63 -3.26 11.07
CA TYR A 333 30.34 -4.63 11.51
C TYR A 333 31.13 -5.67 10.72
N PRO A 334 31.22 -5.55 9.39
CA PRO A 334 32.14 -6.38 8.60
C PRO A 334 33.60 -6.14 8.96
N ALA A 335 34.05 -4.93 9.29
CA ALA A 335 35.42 -4.70 9.75
C ALA A 335 35.71 -5.38 11.10
N TYR A 336 34.82 -5.27 12.10
CA TYR A 336 34.94 -6.00 13.38
C TYR A 336 34.81 -7.51 13.21
N LEU A 337 33.94 -7.96 12.30
CA LEU A 337 33.81 -9.37 11.93
C LEU A 337 35.09 -9.85 11.24
N LEU A 338 35.65 -9.11 10.29
CA LEU A 338 36.86 -9.46 9.54
C LEU A 338 38.10 -9.43 10.44
N LEU A 339 38.22 -8.46 11.35
CA LEU A 339 39.24 -8.46 12.40
C LEU A 339 39.06 -9.64 13.35
N GLY A 340 37.82 -9.93 13.76
CA GLY A 340 37.47 -11.06 14.61
C GLY A 340 37.76 -12.41 13.96
N ILE A 341 37.42 -12.57 12.67
CA ILE A 341 37.73 -13.74 11.85
C ILE A 341 39.25 -13.86 11.68
N ALA A 342 39.96 -12.80 11.32
CA ALA A 342 41.41 -12.82 11.16
C ALA A 342 42.13 -13.20 12.47
N ALA A 343 41.68 -12.66 13.61
CA ALA A 343 42.18 -13.02 14.92
C ALA A 343 41.82 -14.46 15.31
N ALA A 344 40.60 -14.92 15.03
CA ALA A 344 40.09 -16.21 15.49
C ALA A 344 40.52 -17.41 14.61
N VAL A 345 40.75 -17.19 13.32
CA VAL A 345 41.37 -18.15 12.37
C VAL A 345 42.77 -18.56 12.84
N SER A 346 43.44 -17.70 13.62
CA SER A 346 44.75 -17.98 14.19
C SER A 346 44.74 -18.83 15.48
N GLY A 347 43.58 -19.13 16.09
CA GLY A 347 43.50 -19.76 17.42
C GLY A 347 42.62 -21.01 17.54
N ARG A 348 41.37 -21.00 17.04
CA ARG A 348 40.45 -22.16 17.14
C ARG A 348 39.42 -22.18 16.00
N ARG A 349 39.67 -23.02 14.98
CA ARG A 349 38.88 -23.11 13.72
C ARG A 349 37.40 -23.49 13.89
N ARG A 350 37.02 -24.16 14.99
CA ARG A 350 35.71 -24.82 15.16
C ARG A 350 34.58 -23.86 15.57
N ALA A 351 34.82 -22.98 16.55
CA ALA A 351 33.82 -21.98 16.97
C ALA A 351 33.57 -20.95 15.85
N CYS A 352 34.62 -20.61 15.10
CA CYS A 352 34.53 -19.72 13.95
C CYS A 352 33.67 -20.33 12.83
N GLY A 353 33.86 -21.60 12.48
CA GLY A 353 33.08 -22.25 11.42
C GLY A 353 31.57 -22.28 11.71
N LEU A 354 31.17 -22.51 12.97
CA LEU A 354 29.76 -22.52 13.36
C LEU A 354 29.11 -21.14 13.30
N LEU A 355 29.86 -20.10 13.68
CA LEU A 355 29.43 -18.71 13.62
C LEU A 355 29.37 -18.19 12.18
N LEU A 356 30.36 -18.55 11.35
CA LEU A 356 30.45 -18.16 9.94
C LEU A 356 29.34 -18.80 9.09
N ALA A 357 29.05 -20.08 9.30
CA ALA A 357 28.03 -20.79 8.53
C ALA A 357 26.61 -20.26 8.81
N ASN A 358 26.33 -19.88 10.07
CA ASN A 358 25.07 -19.21 10.42
C ASN A 358 25.02 -17.76 9.89
N ALA A 359 26.13 -17.03 9.92
CA ALA A 359 26.20 -15.68 9.35
C ALA A 359 25.98 -15.67 7.82
N VAL A 360 26.46 -16.69 7.10
CA VAL A 360 26.28 -16.82 5.64
C VAL A 360 24.83 -17.16 5.27
N LEU A 361 24.18 -18.09 5.97
CA LEU A 361 22.75 -18.39 5.74
C LEU A 361 21.86 -17.17 6.05
N ALA A 362 22.18 -16.45 7.13
CA ALA A 362 21.49 -15.22 7.50
C ALA A 362 21.87 -14.01 6.61
N GLY A 363 22.97 -14.06 5.87
CA GLY A 363 23.30 -13.03 4.87
C GLY A 363 22.62 -13.30 3.53
N TRP A 364 22.67 -14.55 3.05
CA TRP A 364 22.19 -14.96 1.74
C TRP A 364 20.68 -14.83 1.58
N PHE A 365 19.89 -15.25 2.57
CA PHE A 365 18.42 -15.15 2.51
C PHE A 365 17.94 -13.69 2.41
N TYR A 366 18.68 -12.74 2.98
CA TYR A 366 18.24 -11.35 3.14
C TYR A 366 18.79 -10.40 2.08
N ALA A 367 19.88 -10.76 1.42
CA ALA A 367 20.32 -10.12 0.17
C ALA A 367 19.24 -10.15 -0.93
N GLY A 368 18.30 -11.11 -0.87
CA GLY A 368 17.15 -11.20 -1.77
C GLY A 368 15.95 -10.28 -1.45
N TYR A 369 15.95 -9.54 -0.33
CA TYR A 369 14.80 -8.73 0.14
C TYR A 369 15.12 -7.22 0.30
N HIS A 370 16.04 -6.70 -0.52
CA HIS A 370 16.79 -5.46 -0.30
C HIS A 370 16.03 -4.12 -0.44
N GLU A 371 14.71 -4.11 -0.69
CA GLU A 371 14.02 -2.89 -1.14
C GLU A 371 13.57 -1.92 -0.02
N ASN A 372 13.80 -2.18 1.27
CA ASN A 372 13.28 -1.28 2.33
C ASN A 372 14.25 -1.05 3.52
N ARG A 373 14.58 0.20 3.87
CA ARG A 373 15.54 0.59 4.96
C ARG A 373 15.12 0.12 6.36
N SER A 374 13.82 -0.09 6.59
CA SER A 374 13.36 -0.72 7.84
C SER A 374 13.72 -2.20 7.93
N THR A 375 13.66 -2.90 6.80
CA THR A 375 14.11 -4.28 6.68
C THR A 375 15.60 -4.34 6.98
N TYR A 376 16.39 -3.37 6.51
CA TYR A 376 17.82 -3.25 6.82
C TYR A 376 18.13 -3.11 8.32
N THR A 377 17.36 -2.29 9.04
CA THR A 377 17.56 -2.10 10.50
C THR A 377 17.05 -3.31 11.29
N ARG A 378 15.92 -3.89 10.89
CA ARG A 378 15.37 -5.17 11.37
C ARG A 378 16.29 -6.37 11.10
N VAL A 379 17.23 -6.23 10.15
CA VAL A 379 18.21 -7.25 9.73
C VAL A 379 19.52 -7.17 10.53
N SER A 380 19.98 -5.97 10.92
CA SER A 380 21.11 -5.82 11.87
C SER A 380 20.76 -6.45 13.23
N LEU A 381 19.51 -6.23 13.66
CA LEU A 381 18.87 -6.75 14.88
C LEU A 381 19.06 -8.24 15.19
N MET A 382 19.14 -9.10 14.16
CA MET A 382 19.10 -10.56 14.31
C MET A 382 20.46 -11.23 14.13
N THR A 383 21.41 -10.53 13.51
CA THR A 383 22.78 -11.01 13.31
C THR A 383 23.75 -10.51 14.38
N ASP A 384 23.36 -9.47 15.14
CA ASP A 384 24.16 -8.81 16.18
C ASP A 384 24.82 -9.76 17.17
N PHE A 385 24.16 -10.80 17.69
CA PHE A 385 24.80 -11.68 18.69
C PHE A 385 25.83 -12.64 18.08
N LEU A 386 25.67 -13.06 16.82
CA LEU A 386 26.67 -13.85 16.10
C LEU A 386 27.89 -12.98 15.79
N TYR A 387 27.65 -11.73 15.36
CA TYR A 387 28.69 -10.72 15.19
C TYR A 387 29.42 -10.40 16.50
N VAL A 388 28.68 -10.15 17.58
CA VAL A 388 29.21 -9.86 18.92
C VAL A 388 29.97 -11.05 19.50
N ALA A 389 29.53 -12.29 19.24
CA ALA A 389 30.26 -13.48 19.67
C ALA A 389 31.61 -13.62 18.95
N VAL A 390 31.65 -13.38 17.63
CA VAL A 390 32.90 -13.42 16.85
C VAL A 390 33.82 -12.24 17.21
N ALA A 391 33.27 -11.03 17.31
CA ALA A 391 34.01 -9.82 17.63
C ALA A 391 34.53 -9.83 19.08
N GLY A 392 33.69 -10.22 20.05
CA GLY A 392 34.07 -10.32 21.46
C GLY A 392 35.14 -11.38 21.71
N TYR A 393 35.10 -12.51 21.00
CA TYR A 393 36.17 -13.51 21.05
C TYR A 393 37.46 -13.02 20.40
N GLY A 394 37.39 -12.43 19.20
CA GLY A 394 38.56 -11.88 18.51
C GLY A 394 39.25 -10.78 19.33
N LEU A 395 38.47 -9.92 19.98
CA LEU A 395 38.98 -8.89 20.88
C LEU A 395 39.61 -9.51 22.14
N ALA A 396 38.98 -10.52 22.75
CA ALA A 396 39.56 -11.21 23.91
C ALA A 396 40.91 -11.87 23.58
N GLU A 397 41.05 -12.47 22.41
CA GLU A 397 42.29 -13.06 21.91
C GLU A 397 43.37 -12.00 21.69
N LEU A 398 43.00 -10.87 21.09
CA LEU A 398 43.89 -9.72 20.87
C LEU A 398 44.37 -9.11 22.20
N LEU A 399 43.46 -8.90 23.15
CA LEU A 399 43.77 -8.41 24.50
C LEU A 399 44.62 -9.42 25.29
N GLY A 400 44.40 -10.72 25.09
CA GLY A 400 45.21 -11.80 25.64
C GLY A 400 46.65 -11.77 25.13
N ARG A 401 46.86 -11.42 23.85
CA ARG A 401 48.19 -11.23 23.24
C ARG A 401 48.84 -9.90 23.64
N CYS A 402 48.07 -8.84 23.81
CA CYS A 402 48.53 -7.50 24.22
C CYS A 402 48.89 -7.38 25.71
N ARG A 403 48.68 -8.42 26.53
CA ARG A 403 48.96 -8.44 27.98
C ARG A 403 50.41 -8.12 28.38
N ARG A 404 51.36 -8.12 27.43
CA ARG A 404 52.75 -7.69 27.62
C ARG A 404 52.96 -6.16 27.58
N SER A 405 51.97 -5.37 27.12
CA SER A 405 52.04 -3.89 27.10
C SER A 405 50.79 -3.28 27.72
N ARG A 406 50.86 -3.03 29.04
CA ARG A 406 49.84 -2.30 29.81
C ARG A 406 49.47 -0.91 29.22
N PRO A 407 50.41 -0.09 28.71
CA PRO A 407 50.05 1.20 28.13
C PRO A 407 49.30 1.06 26.79
N ALA A 408 49.64 0.07 25.96
CA ALA A 408 48.90 -0.17 24.71
C ALA A 408 47.47 -0.65 24.97
N LEU A 409 47.27 -1.48 26.00
CA LEU A 409 45.94 -1.91 26.45
C LEU A 409 45.10 -0.72 26.96
N GLY A 410 45.70 0.17 27.75
CA GLY A 410 45.06 1.41 28.20
C GLY A 410 44.69 2.31 27.03
N TRP A 411 45.58 2.46 26.04
CA TRP A 411 45.32 3.21 24.81
C TRP A 411 44.22 2.58 23.94
N CYS A 412 44.17 1.26 23.79
CA CYS A 412 43.11 0.62 23.02
C CYS A 412 41.73 0.77 23.69
N ILE A 413 41.67 0.64 25.03
CA ILE A 413 40.42 0.84 25.79
C ILE A 413 40.01 2.32 25.77
N ALA A 414 40.94 3.24 25.99
CA ALA A 414 40.70 4.68 25.95
C ALA A 414 40.33 5.16 24.54
N ALA A 415 40.97 4.64 23.49
CA ALA A 415 40.63 4.94 22.11
C ALA A 415 39.25 4.38 21.75
N ASN A 416 38.89 3.17 22.19
CA ASN A 416 37.54 2.64 21.98
C ASN A 416 36.49 3.42 22.76
N ALA A 417 36.76 3.80 24.01
CA ALA A 417 35.87 4.64 24.81
C ALA A 417 35.75 6.05 24.22
N ALA A 418 36.83 6.64 23.72
CA ALA A 418 36.83 7.93 23.04
C ALA A 418 36.11 7.86 21.70
N LEU A 419 36.35 6.83 20.89
CA LEU A 419 35.59 6.55 19.66
C LEU A 419 34.11 6.33 19.97
N PHE A 420 33.78 5.70 21.10
CA PHE A 420 32.41 5.50 21.60
C PHE A 420 31.72 6.79 22.10
N VAL A 421 32.47 7.73 22.65
CA VAL A 421 31.93 9.04 23.07
C VAL A 421 31.84 10.00 21.87
N VAL A 422 32.86 10.00 21.00
CA VAL A 422 32.90 10.80 19.77
C VAL A 422 31.85 10.31 18.78
N SER A 423 31.58 9.00 18.72
CA SER A 423 30.50 8.43 17.92
C SER A 423 29.12 8.88 18.37
N TYR A 424 28.94 9.16 19.66
CA TYR A 424 27.68 9.60 20.23
C TYR A 424 27.40 11.09 19.99
N ARG A 425 28.45 11.88 19.76
CA ARG A 425 28.38 13.36 19.68
C ARG A 425 27.47 13.89 18.56
N PRO A 426 27.44 13.31 17.35
CA PRO A 426 26.48 13.69 16.30
C PRO A 426 25.02 13.33 16.64
N HIS A 427 24.82 12.38 17.56
CA HIS A 427 23.50 11.83 17.90
C HIS A 427 22.94 12.33 19.23
N ALA A 428 23.60 13.31 19.85
CA ALA A 428 23.06 14.03 21.01
C ALA A 428 21.67 14.63 20.70
N ALA A 429 21.44 15.09 19.46
CA ALA A 429 20.13 15.56 19.01
C ALA A 429 19.07 14.45 18.91
N LEU A 430 19.47 13.20 18.63
CA LEU A 430 18.56 12.05 18.54
C LEU A 430 18.13 11.53 19.93
N LEU A 431 18.95 11.78 20.96
CA LEU A 431 18.60 11.52 22.36
C LEU A 431 17.89 12.70 23.02
N GLY A 432 18.11 13.94 22.54
CA GLY A 432 17.51 15.16 23.09
C GLY A 432 16.25 15.66 22.41
N ARG A 433 15.85 15.09 21.25
CA ARG A 433 14.62 15.46 20.54
C ARG A 433 13.48 14.48 20.83
N LEU A 434 12.32 15.04 21.16
CA LEU A 434 11.07 14.30 21.29
C LEU A 434 10.41 14.16 19.92
N TYR A 435 9.98 12.94 19.60
CA TYR A 435 9.27 12.62 18.36
C TYR A 435 7.79 13.05 18.44
N PRO A 436 7.08 13.23 17.30
CA PRO A 436 5.70 13.73 17.26
C PRO A 436 4.73 13.12 18.29
N GLY A 437 4.69 11.79 18.39
CA GLY A 437 3.81 11.10 19.35
C GLY A 437 4.22 11.29 20.82
N GLN A 438 5.48 11.63 21.10
CA GLN A 438 5.96 11.92 22.46
C GLN A 438 5.60 13.34 22.88
N VAL A 439 5.73 14.29 21.96
CA VAL A 439 5.27 15.67 22.17
C VAL A 439 3.76 15.67 22.45
N GLU A 440 2.97 14.93 21.67
CA GLU A 440 1.54 14.79 21.89
C GLU A 440 1.19 14.11 23.22
N TYR A 441 1.91 13.05 23.61
CA TYR A 441 1.70 12.39 24.90
C TYR A 441 1.95 13.33 26.10
N LEU A 442 3.06 14.08 26.08
CA LEU A 442 3.36 15.04 27.16
C LEU A 442 2.35 16.18 27.21
N LEU A 443 1.89 16.65 26.03
CA LEU A 443 0.80 17.62 25.96
C LEU A 443 -0.49 17.06 26.54
N LEU A 444 -0.83 15.80 26.27
CA LEU A 444 -2.00 15.13 26.86
C LEU A 444 -1.91 15.07 28.38
N GLU A 445 -0.74 14.78 28.97
CA GLU A 445 -0.56 14.81 30.43
C GLU A 445 -0.77 16.23 31.01
N LYS A 446 -0.20 17.24 30.37
CA LYS A 446 -0.40 18.66 30.76
C LYS A 446 -1.86 19.08 30.62
N ALA A 447 -2.51 18.73 29.50
CA ALA A 447 -3.92 19.02 29.23
C ALA A 447 -4.82 18.34 30.25
N HIS A 448 -4.53 17.08 30.56
CA HIS A 448 -5.24 16.34 31.59
C HIS A 448 -5.12 17.01 32.97
N ALA A 449 -3.96 17.56 33.33
CA ALA A 449 -3.80 18.30 34.59
C ALA A 449 -4.52 19.65 34.58
N ALA A 450 -4.59 20.33 33.43
CA ALA A 450 -5.16 21.66 33.28
C ALA A 450 -6.71 21.69 33.24
N ILE A 451 -7.36 20.59 32.86
CA ILE A 451 -8.83 20.52 32.74
C ILE A 451 -9.48 20.32 34.13
N PRO A 452 -10.33 21.25 34.61
CA PRO A 452 -11.01 21.09 35.89
C PRO A 452 -11.94 19.86 35.93
N PRO A 453 -12.09 19.17 37.08
CA PRO A 453 -13.09 18.11 37.25
C PRO A 453 -14.51 18.62 36.93
N GLY A 454 -15.37 17.76 36.39
CA GLY A 454 -16.75 18.12 36.00
C GLY A 454 -16.87 18.83 34.64
N SER A 455 -15.75 19.11 33.97
CA SER A 455 -15.74 19.76 32.66
C SER A 455 -16.10 18.81 31.51
N THR A 456 -16.60 19.39 30.40
CA THR A 456 -16.82 18.65 29.16
C THR A 456 -15.70 18.93 28.18
N VAL A 457 -15.12 17.86 27.62
CA VAL A 457 -14.01 17.92 26.66
C VAL A 457 -14.50 17.37 25.33
N VAL A 458 -14.34 18.18 24.28
CA VAL A 458 -14.63 17.84 22.90
C VAL A 458 -13.33 17.43 22.22
N CYS A 459 -13.30 16.28 21.57
CA CYS A 459 -12.13 15.82 20.81
C CYS A 459 -12.55 14.96 19.63
N LEU A 460 -11.67 14.80 18.65
CA LEU A 460 -11.91 13.95 17.49
C LEU A 460 -12.02 12.48 17.93
N SER A 461 -13.15 11.84 17.61
CA SER A 461 -13.54 10.51 18.08
C SER A 461 -13.83 9.52 16.96
N ASP A 462 -14.07 8.26 17.32
CA ASP A 462 -14.53 7.22 16.38
C ASP A 462 -15.92 7.53 15.80
N GLU A 463 -16.81 8.17 16.57
CA GLU A 463 -18.10 8.66 16.07
C GLU A 463 -17.91 9.72 14.96
N ASP A 464 -16.77 10.41 14.97
CA ASP A 464 -16.40 11.40 13.96
C ASP A 464 -15.81 10.76 12.70
N ALA A 465 -15.55 9.46 12.71
CA ALA A 465 -15.10 8.75 11.52
C ALA A 465 -16.21 8.71 10.45
N PRO A 466 -15.86 8.79 9.15
CA PRO A 466 -16.81 8.55 8.07
C PRO A 466 -17.38 7.12 8.12
N ALA A 467 -18.66 6.95 7.75
CA ALA A 467 -19.28 5.63 7.71
C ALA A 467 -18.54 4.66 6.75
N GLY A 468 -18.30 3.42 7.19
CA GLY A 468 -17.62 2.38 6.40
C GLY A 468 -16.09 2.41 6.48
N VAL A 469 -15.51 3.03 7.51
CA VAL A 469 -14.08 2.91 7.83
C VAL A 469 -13.87 1.73 8.78
N ALA A 470 -13.14 0.71 8.33
CA ALA A 470 -12.61 -0.32 9.21
C ALA A 470 -11.10 -0.35 9.04
N VAL A 471 -10.39 0.48 9.79
CA VAL A 471 -8.94 0.37 9.89
C VAL A 471 -8.62 0.39 11.38
N GLU A 472 -8.21 -0.77 11.89
CA GLU A 472 -7.91 -0.96 13.31
C GLU A 472 -6.97 0.16 13.81
N THR A 473 -5.92 0.56 13.08
CA THR A 473 -4.93 1.56 13.57
C THR A 473 -5.46 2.97 13.89
N HIS A 474 -6.44 3.51 13.16
CA HIS A 474 -6.90 4.91 13.34
C HIS A 474 -8.06 5.03 14.32
N HIS A 475 -8.93 4.01 14.37
CA HIS A 475 -9.90 3.87 15.47
C HIS A 475 -9.18 3.83 16.81
N LEU A 476 -8.02 3.17 16.83
CA LEU A 476 -7.23 3.02 18.03
C LEU A 476 -6.51 4.31 18.51
N GLU A 477 -6.24 5.29 17.62
CA GLU A 477 -5.73 6.62 18.02
C GLU A 477 -6.82 7.47 18.68
N ARG A 478 -7.99 7.51 18.05
CA ARG A 478 -9.14 8.31 18.47
C ARG A 478 -9.73 7.76 19.77
N ASP A 479 -9.86 6.44 19.86
CA ASP A 479 -10.23 5.73 21.10
C ASP A 479 -9.22 5.96 22.23
N TYR A 480 -7.90 5.90 21.95
CA TYR A 480 -6.87 6.23 22.94
C TYR A 480 -7.02 7.67 23.47
N LEU A 481 -7.15 8.64 22.56
CA LEU A 481 -7.33 10.05 22.89
C LEU A 481 -8.53 10.26 23.82
N GLN A 482 -9.67 9.63 23.48
CA GLN A 482 -10.88 9.71 24.30
C GLN A 482 -10.71 9.08 25.67
N ARG A 483 -10.12 7.88 25.75
CA ARG A 483 -9.89 7.17 27.02
C ARG A 483 -8.93 7.92 27.93
N PHE A 484 -7.87 8.53 27.37
CA PHE A 484 -6.89 9.29 28.14
C PHE A 484 -7.51 10.57 28.75
N LEU A 485 -8.33 11.28 27.98
CA LEU A 485 -8.98 12.52 28.44
C LEU A 485 -10.12 12.26 29.45
N ALA A 486 -10.79 11.10 29.38
CA ALA A 486 -11.93 10.77 30.23
C ALA A 486 -11.56 10.44 31.69
N LYS A 487 -10.34 9.93 31.93
CA LYS A 487 -9.87 9.35 33.20
C LYS A 487 -10.71 8.13 33.65
N THR A 488 -10.10 7.24 34.42
CA THR A 488 -10.74 6.03 34.98
C THR A 488 -11.78 6.31 36.08
N ASP A 489 -11.84 7.54 36.63
CA ASP A 489 -12.76 7.92 37.71
C ASP A 489 -14.09 8.55 37.24
N GLY A 490 -14.26 8.76 35.92
CA GLY A 490 -15.51 9.28 35.34
C GLY A 490 -15.83 10.74 35.65
N SER A 491 -14.89 11.48 36.24
CA SER A 491 -15.08 12.88 36.64
C SER A 491 -15.18 13.87 35.48
N ARG A 492 -14.92 13.45 34.24
CA ARG A 492 -14.95 14.29 33.04
C ARG A 492 -15.81 13.65 31.95
N ARG A 493 -16.53 14.50 31.22
CA ARG A 493 -17.34 14.05 30.08
C ARG A 493 -16.58 14.31 28.78
N VAL A 494 -16.18 13.26 28.09
CA VAL A 494 -15.54 13.36 26.76
C VAL A 494 -16.55 13.06 25.66
N ILE A 495 -16.60 13.90 24.63
CA ILE A 495 -17.61 13.83 23.56
C ILE A 495 -16.95 14.03 22.19
N GLY A 496 -17.40 13.28 21.19
CA GLY A 496 -17.00 13.47 19.80
C GLY A 496 -17.47 14.81 19.21
N ILE A 497 -16.73 15.32 18.22
CA ILE A 497 -17.00 16.63 17.60
C ILE A 497 -18.37 16.66 16.91
N LYS A 498 -18.71 15.69 16.06
CA LYS A 498 -20.02 15.62 15.37
C LYS A 498 -21.16 15.54 16.36
N ARG A 499 -21.00 14.79 17.45
CA ARG A 499 -22.00 14.67 18.50
C ARG A 499 -22.17 15.98 19.26
N PHE A 500 -21.08 16.69 19.51
CA PHE A 500 -21.13 18.04 20.08
C PHE A 500 -21.82 19.03 19.12
N LEU A 501 -21.46 19.02 17.84
CA LEU A 501 -22.05 19.89 16.81
C LEU A 501 -23.53 19.62 16.55
N SER A 502 -24.00 18.38 16.67
CA SER A 502 -25.40 18.01 16.42
C SER A 502 -26.36 18.48 17.50
N HIS A 503 -25.87 18.81 18.70
CA HIS A 503 -26.71 19.25 19.80
C HIS A 503 -26.99 20.76 19.78
N GLY A 504 -26.38 21.53 18.86
CA GLY A 504 -26.68 22.94 18.57
C GLY A 504 -26.30 23.94 19.66
N GLN A 505 -26.42 23.52 20.91
CA GLN A 505 -25.82 24.08 22.11
C GLN A 505 -25.26 22.88 22.89
N GLY A 506 -24.03 22.96 23.39
CA GLY A 506 -23.37 21.84 24.08
C GLY A 506 -24.29 21.18 25.12
N PRO A 507 -24.10 19.89 25.44
CA PRO A 507 -25.04 19.15 26.29
C PRO A 507 -25.27 19.91 27.59
N GLY A 508 -26.51 20.39 27.79
CA GLY A 508 -26.89 21.37 28.79
C GLY A 508 -26.44 21.01 30.21
N GLY A 509 -25.26 21.51 30.59
CA GLY A 509 -24.69 21.37 31.91
C GLY A 509 -23.88 22.63 32.27
N PRO A 510 -23.80 23.01 33.55
CA PRO A 510 -23.17 24.26 34.01
C PRO A 510 -21.61 24.24 33.97
N GLY A 511 -21.00 23.35 33.20
CA GLY A 511 -19.55 23.13 33.16
C GLY A 511 -18.85 23.89 32.03
N ARG A 512 -17.60 24.30 32.25
CA ARG A 512 -16.72 24.87 31.21
C ARG A 512 -16.47 23.84 30.09
N LEU A 513 -16.42 24.33 28.86
CA LEU A 513 -16.26 23.54 27.65
C LEU A 513 -14.83 23.66 27.12
N PHE A 514 -14.20 22.53 26.86
CA PHE A 514 -12.85 22.48 26.30
C PHE A 514 -12.84 21.70 24.98
N TYR A 515 -11.93 22.08 24.08
CA TYR A 515 -11.65 21.39 22.83
C TYR A 515 -10.18 20.94 22.81
N TYR A 516 -9.93 19.66 22.57
CA TYR A 516 -8.59 19.13 22.40
C TYR A 516 -8.32 18.82 20.92
N GLN A 517 -7.37 19.54 20.32
CA GLN A 517 -6.91 19.36 18.95
C GLN A 517 -5.62 18.53 18.95
N GLY A 518 -5.77 17.20 18.88
CA GLY A 518 -4.65 16.26 18.80
C GLY A 518 -4.08 16.09 17.39
N ALA A 519 -2.98 15.35 17.26
CA ALA A 519 -2.39 14.95 15.98
C ALA A 519 -3.36 14.22 15.04
N PRO A 520 -4.37 13.46 15.52
CA PRO A 520 -5.42 12.90 14.65
C PRO A 520 -6.20 13.97 13.87
N CYS A 521 -6.28 15.22 14.36
CA CYS A 521 -6.84 16.32 13.57
C CYS A 521 -5.97 16.66 12.37
N HIS A 522 -4.66 16.46 12.44
CA HIS A 522 -3.72 16.77 11.36
C HIS A 522 -3.37 15.55 10.50
N ARG A 523 -4.01 14.40 10.75
CA ARG A 523 -3.76 13.14 10.05
C ARG A 523 -5.02 12.64 9.32
N PRO A 524 -4.95 12.43 8.00
CA PRO A 524 -6.09 11.89 7.28
C PRO A 524 -6.31 10.42 7.63
N VAL A 525 -7.57 10.02 7.89
CA VAL A 525 -7.90 8.61 8.07
C VAL A 525 -7.82 7.88 6.73
N PRO A 526 -6.88 6.92 6.54
CA PRO A 526 -6.81 6.14 5.33
C PRO A 526 -8.04 5.23 5.27
N ARG A 527 -8.72 5.23 4.13
CA ARG A 527 -9.85 4.33 3.91
C ARG A 527 -9.33 2.93 3.62
N ARG A 528 -10.02 1.90 4.13
CA ARG A 528 -9.69 0.49 3.90
C ARG A 528 -9.47 0.26 2.39
N HIS A 529 -8.29 -0.25 2.02
CA HIS A 529 -7.84 -0.52 0.65
C HIS A 529 -7.57 0.67 -0.29
N ALA A 530 -7.41 1.88 0.23
CA ALA A 530 -6.96 3.02 -0.56
C ALA A 530 -5.42 3.13 -0.55
N PRO A 531 -4.75 3.45 -1.67
CA PRO A 531 -3.31 3.72 -1.66
C PRO A 531 -3.02 4.92 -0.74
N TYR A 532 -1.92 4.84 0.01
CA TYR A 532 -1.47 5.93 0.88
C TYR A 532 -1.13 7.14 0.01
N VAL A 533 -1.88 8.23 0.19
CA VAL A 533 -1.64 9.52 -0.49
C VAL A 533 -1.05 10.43 0.58
N SER A 534 0.13 11.00 0.32
CA SER A 534 0.73 11.98 1.22
C SER A 534 -0.27 13.11 1.49
N PRO A 535 -0.63 13.37 2.76
CA PRO A 535 -1.57 14.44 3.09
C PRO A 535 -1.11 15.77 2.50
N PRO A 536 -2.04 16.63 2.06
CA PRO A 536 -1.68 17.99 1.69
C PRO A 536 -0.98 18.66 2.87
N GLU A 537 0.04 19.50 2.61
CA GLU A 537 0.91 20.08 3.64
C GLU A 537 0.12 20.61 4.84
N ARG A 538 -1.09 21.17 4.63
CA ARG A 538 -1.97 21.78 5.66
C ARG A 538 -3.25 20.99 5.96
N TYR A 539 -3.20 19.66 5.96
CA TYR A 539 -4.38 18.85 6.28
C TYR A 539 -4.89 19.12 7.70
N LEU A 540 -6.20 19.36 7.81
CA LEU A 540 -6.95 19.40 9.06
C LEU A 540 -8.28 18.65 8.85
N ASP A 541 -8.59 17.70 9.74
CA ASP A 541 -9.82 16.90 9.72
C ASP A 541 -11.01 17.85 9.63
N PRO A 542 -11.97 17.61 8.72
CA PRO A 542 -13.11 18.49 8.52
C PRO A 542 -13.88 18.79 9.81
N SER A 543 -13.94 17.84 10.74
CA SER A 543 -14.60 18.02 12.03
C SER A 543 -13.81 19.01 12.90
N CYS A 544 -12.48 18.88 12.94
CA CYS A 544 -11.61 19.81 13.66
C CYS A 544 -11.65 21.22 13.04
N ARG A 545 -11.65 21.32 11.70
CA ARG A 545 -11.80 22.61 10.99
C ARG A 545 -13.12 23.32 11.33
N LEU A 546 -14.21 22.57 11.45
CA LEU A 546 -15.50 23.13 11.84
C LEU A 546 -15.49 23.66 13.28
N MET A 547 -14.65 23.13 14.17
CA MET A 547 -14.45 23.70 15.50
C MET A 547 -13.78 25.08 15.39
N ASP A 548 -12.70 25.17 14.61
CA ASP A 548 -11.95 26.43 14.38
C ASP A 548 -12.81 27.51 13.70
N GLU A 549 -13.69 27.13 12.77
CA GLU A 549 -14.52 28.08 12.00
C GLU A 549 -15.74 28.58 12.77
N ARG A 550 -16.32 27.74 13.64
CA ARG A 550 -17.64 28.01 14.26
C ARG A 550 -17.58 28.48 15.70
N PHE A 551 -16.46 28.30 16.38
CA PHE A 551 -16.30 28.63 17.79
C PHE A 551 -15.12 29.56 18.03
N ASP A 552 -15.20 30.34 19.09
CA ASP A 552 -14.07 31.13 19.57
C ASP A 552 -13.26 30.28 20.54
N LEU A 553 -12.01 29.98 20.17
CA LEU A 553 -11.15 29.04 20.88
C LEU A 553 -10.01 29.81 21.56
N GLU A 554 -10.02 29.85 22.90
CA GLU A 554 -8.94 30.44 23.68
C GLU A 554 -7.90 29.36 24.03
N ALA A 555 -6.67 29.51 23.53
CA ALA A 555 -5.59 28.56 23.76
C ALA A 555 -5.18 28.52 25.25
N MET A 556 -5.23 27.34 25.86
CA MET A 556 -4.71 27.12 27.23
C MET A 556 -3.32 26.49 27.21
N LEU A 557 -3.12 25.53 26.32
CA LEU A 557 -1.86 24.81 26.14
C LEU A 557 -1.69 24.54 24.66
N GLU A 558 -0.53 24.86 24.11
CA GLU A 558 -0.16 24.53 22.73
C GLU A 558 1.26 24.00 22.71
N GLU A 559 1.50 22.98 21.90
CA GLU A 559 2.83 22.47 21.62
C GLU A 559 2.96 22.25 20.11
N ARG A 560 4.17 22.50 19.59
CA ARG A 560 4.46 22.28 18.17
C ARG A 560 5.08 20.91 17.98
N ILE A 561 4.50 20.13 17.06
CA ILE A 561 5.04 18.82 16.69
C ILE A 561 6.39 19.00 15.97
N SER A 562 7.44 18.38 16.53
CA SER A 562 8.79 18.44 15.97
C SER A 562 8.89 17.66 14.65
N PRO A 563 9.72 18.14 13.70
CA PRO A 563 9.91 17.49 12.40
C PRO A 563 10.53 16.09 12.51
N GLU A 564 10.03 15.14 11.72
CA GLU A 564 10.62 13.79 11.60
C GLU A 564 11.84 13.88 10.67
N PRO A 565 13.02 13.32 11.00
CA PRO A 565 14.15 13.33 10.08
C PRO A 565 13.81 12.53 8.81
N ASP A 566 14.11 13.10 7.63
CA ASP A 566 13.82 12.56 6.29
C ASP A 566 14.40 11.14 6.02
N ASP A 567 15.27 10.65 6.91
CA ASP A 567 16.21 9.58 6.61
C ASP A 567 15.70 8.15 6.95
N LEU A 568 14.59 8.05 7.71
CA LEU A 568 14.07 6.79 8.27
C LEU A 568 13.20 5.96 7.31
N GLY A 569 13.00 6.43 6.08
CA GLY A 569 12.44 5.62 4.98
C GLY A 569 10.93 5.34 5.07
N PHE A 570 10.20 6.03 5.95
CA PHE A 570 8.73 6.06 5.94
C PHE A 570 8.25 7.51 5.93
N PRO A 571 8.21 8.19 4.78
CA PRO A 571 7.71 9.57 4.64
C PRO A 571 6.19 9.73 4.94
N TRP A 572 5.56 8.75 5.59
CA TRP A 572 4.11 8.55 5.63
C TRP A 572 3.49 8.75 7.03
N GLU A 573 4.26 8.93 8.11
CA GLU A 573 3.68 9.05 9.46
C GLU A 573 4.01 10.37 10.18
N GLY A 574 5.20 10.95 10.00
CA GLY A 574 5.55 12.27 10.56
C GLY A 574 5.20 13.47 9.69
N ALA A 575 5.33 13.36 8.37
CA ALA A 575 5.21 14.49 7.43
C ALA A 575 3.82 15.18 7.45
N ALA A 576 2.76 14.47 7.85
CA ALA A 576 1.40 15.02 7.96
C ALA A 576 1.23 16.03 9.11
N SER A 577 1.95 15.79 10.21
CA SER A 577 1.83 16.53 11.48
C SER A 577 3.00 17.47 11.74
N GLU A 578 4.02 17.46 10.89
CA GLU A 578 5.26 18.21 11.04
C GLU A 578 5.04 19.72 11.11
N GLY A 579 5.58 20.34 12.17
CA GLY A 579 5.44 21.78 12.41
C GLY A 579 4.02 22.23 12.75
N ARG A 580 3.04 21.32 12.89
CA ARG A 580 1.65 21.61 13.26
C ARG A 580 1.53 21.87 14.76
N VAL A 581 0.57 22.72 15.13
CA VAL A 581 0.24 23.01 16.52
C VAL A 581 -0.86 22.04 16.96
N VAL A 582 -0.60 21.37 18.09
CA VAL A 582 -1.60 20.59 18.82
C VAL A 582 -1.83 21.28 20.16
N GLY A 583 -3.06 21.24 20.67
CA GLY A 583 -3.40 22.08 21.81
C GLY A 583 -4.71 21.76 22.51
N LEU A 584 -4.82 22.30 23.72
CA LEU A 584 -6.04 22.36 24.50
C LEU A 584 -6.57 23.80 24.46
N TYR A 585 -7.83 23.93 24.07
CA TYR A 585 -8.54 25.20 23.93
C TYR A 585 -9.76 25.24 24.83
N GLU A 586 -10.08 26.40 25.39
CA GLU A 586 -11.37 26.68 26.01
C GLU A 586 -12.33 27.24 24.96
N ILE A 587 -13.55 26.70 24.89
CA ILE A 587 -14.57 27.16 23.96
C ILE A 587 -15.32 28.35 24.57
N LYS A 588 -15.22 29.52 23.96
CA LYS A 588 -15.93 30.75 24.35
C LYS A 588 -17.10 31.05 23.42
N GLY A 589 -18.20 31.54 23.99
CA GLY A 589 -19.36 32.03 23.24
C GLY A 589 -20.23 30.95 22.55
N SER A 590 -21.22 31.40 21.78
CA SER A 590 -22.18 30.55 21.04
C SER A 590 -21.76 30.35 19.57
N MET A 591 -22.23 29.26 18.95
CA MET A 591 -21.91 28.88 17.56
C MET A 591 -22.20 30.01 16.54
N ARG A 592 -21.22 30.34 15.69
CA ARG A 592 -21.36 31.33 14.61
C ARG A 592 -22.17 30.76 13.42
N PRO A 593 -23.04 31.55 12.74
CA PRO A 593 -23.76 31.12 11.53
C PRO A 593 -22.84 30.97 10.31
N PRO A 594 -23.16 30.10 9.33
CA PRO A 594 -22.31 29.87 8.16
C PRO A 594 -22.23 31.11 7.26
N SER A 595 -21.02 31.58 6.94
CA SER A 595 -20.79 32.77 6.11
C SER A 595 -21.05 32.49 4.62
N SER A 596 -21.77 33.40 3.96
CA SER A 596 -22.08 33.45 2.53
C SER A 596 -20.86 33.62 1.61
N ALA A 597 -20.83 32.86 0.50
CA ALA A 597 -20.17 32.99 -0.82
C ALA A 597 -18.92 33.90 -1.03
N PRO A 598 -17.94 33.50 -1.87
CA PRO A 598 -16.98 34.43 -2.47
C PRO A 598 -17.58 35.22 -3.65
N GLY A 599 -17.26 36.52 -3.73
CA GLY A 599 -17.91 37.58 -4.53
C GLY A 599 -17.62 37.67 -6.05
N PRO A 600 -18.15 38.72 -6.73
CA PRO A 600 -18.41 38.75 -8.16
C PRO A 600 -17.31 39.39 -9.01
N LEU A 601 -17.09 38.85 -10.22
CA LEU A 601 -16.43 39.55 -11.32
C LEU A 601 -17.26 39.42 -12.62
N ALA A 602 -17.61 40.60 -13.14
CA ALA A 602 -18.00 40.94 -14.52
C ALA A 602 -19.40 40.54 -15.03
N GLN A 603 -20.33 41.50 -14.86
CA GLN A 603 -21.30 41.85 -15.89
C GLN A 603 -20.58 42.46 -17.10
N ALA A 604 -20.78 41.88 -18.29
CA ALA A 604 -20.77 42.58 -19.58
C ALA A 604 -21.39 41.65 -20.64
N ALA A 605 -22.59 42.02 -21.11
CA ALA A 605 -23.16 41.78 -22.45
C ALA A 605 -24.69 41.61 -22.36
N GLU A 606 -25.41 42.72 -22.28
CA GLU A 606 -26.82 42.79 -22.71
C GLU A 606 -26.88 43.42 -24.09
N GLY A 607 -27.65 42.81 -24.99
CA GLY A 607 -27.92 43.35 -26.34
C GLY A 607 -27.80 42.33 -27.47
N GLY A 608 -28.51 41.20 -27.39
CA GLY A 608 -28.65 40.27 -28.52
C GLY A 608 -29.77 39.27 -28.25
N ALA A 609 -30.70 39.12 -29.19
CA ALA A 609 -31.87 38.24 -29.09
C ALA A 609 -31.50 36.88 -28.45
N ALA A 610 -32.19 36.53 -27.37
CA ALA A 610 -31.93 35.30 -26.63
C ALA A 610 -32.20 34.08 -27.52
N LEU A 611 -31.17 33.29 -27.81
CA LEU A 611 -31.32 31.99 -28.45
C LEU A 611 -32.26 31.14 -27.59
N SER A 612 -33.21 30.44 -28.20
CA SER A 612 -34.03 29.49 -27.45
C SER A 612 -33.15 28.38 -26.93
N ALA A 613 -33.15 28.17 -25.61
CA ALA A 613 -32.36 27.11 -24.99
C ALA A 613 -33.06 25.76 -25.26
N PRO A 614 -32.48 24.87 -26.09
CA PRO A 614 -33.00 23.52 -26.20
C PRO A 614 -32.84 22.84 -24.84
N SER A 615 -33.90 22.18 -24.36
CA SER A 615 -33.76 21.28 -23.22
C SER A 615 -32.78 20.18 -23.61
N GLY A 616 -31.76 19.96 -22.78
CA GLY A 616 -30.86 18.83 -22.96
C GLY A 616 -31.48 17.51 -22.55
N LYS A 617 -32.76 17.51 -22.14
CA LYS A 617 -33.55 16.31 -21.86
C LYS A 617 -34.17 15.78 -23.16
N GLY A 618 -34.49 14.48 -23.19
CA GLY A 618 -35.16 13.86 -24.34
C GLY A 618 -34.29 13.71 -25.59
N LEU A 619 -32.96 13.73 -25.45
CA LEU A 619 -32.02 13.39 -26.53
C LEU A 619 -32.01 11.90 -26.89
N GLY A 620 -32.74 11.05 -26.17
CA GLY A 620 -32.78 9.60 -26.41
C GLY A 620 -31.44 8.93 -26.10
N THR A 621 -30.76 8.45 -27.13
CA THR A 621 -29.46 7.79 -27.01
C THR A 621 -28.34 8.70 -27.51
N ILE A 622 -27.31 8.92 -26.68
CA ILE A 622 -26.06 9.57 -27.09
C ILE A 622 -25.08 8.50 -27.56
N PHE A 623 -24.99 8.28 -28.88
CA PHE A 623 -24.09 7.30 -29.47
C PHE A 623 -22.71 7.92 -29.69
N ASN A 624 -21.70 7.52 -28.94
CA ASN A 624 -20.32 7.92 -29.22
C ASN A 624 -19.72 7.00 -30.29
N ASN A 625 -19.43 7.55 -31.46
CA ASN A 625 -18.65 6.86 -32.47
C ASN A 625 -17.18 7.19 -32.27
N ASP A 626 -16.35 6.16 -32.11
CA ASP A 626 -14.96 6.36 -31.76
C ASP A 626 -14.14 6.97 -32.92
N ILE A 627 -13.01 7.60 -32.60
CA ILE A 627 -12.27 8.44 -33.57
C ILE A 627 -11.76 7.66 -34.77
N ASN A 628 -11.34 6.42 -34.55
CA ASN A 628 -10.60 5.64 -35.53
C ASN A 628 -11.29 4.33 -35.93
N ASN A 629 -12.43 3.98 -35.35
CA ASN A 629 -13.04 2.66 -35.58
C ASN A 629 -13.43 2.42 -37.06
N ILE A 630 -14.03 3.40 -37.73
CA ILE A 630 -14.38 3.30 -39.16
C ILE A 630 -13.10 3.28 -40.00
N LEU A 631 -12.13 4.15 -39.73
CA LEU A 631 -10.86 4.18 -40.46
C LEU A 631 -10.07 2.87 -40.29
N GLY A 632 -10.03 2.32 -39.08
CA GLY A 632 -9.34 1.08 -38.74
C GLY A 632 -10.00 -0.17 -39.32
N TRP A 633 -11.29 -0.10 -39.67
CA TRP A 633 -12.02 -1.16 -40.37
C TRP A 633 -12.20 -0.95 -41.86
N SER A 634 -11.70 0.17 -42.39
CA SER A 634 -11.78 0.45 -43.81
C SER A 634 -10.84 -0.43 -44.65
N SER A 635 -11.00 -0.33 -45.96
CA SER A 635 -10.05 -0.80 -46.96
C SER A 635 -8.68 -0.09 -46.93
N GLY A 636 -8.47 0.90 -46.04
CA GLY A 636 -7.17 1.55 -45.85
C GLY A 636 -6.86 2.52 -46.99
N PRO A 637 -5.76 2.33 -47.75
CA PRO A 637 -5.42 3.22 -48.86
C PRO A 637 -6.48 3.25 -49.99
N ASP A 638 -7.31 2.21 -50.10
CA ASP A 638 -8.34 2.08 -51.14
C ASP A 638 -9.71 2.65 -50.72
N ILE A 639 -9.81 3.27 -49.54
CA ILE A 639 -11.08 3.75 -49.00
C ILE A 639 -11.76 4.76 -49.95
N THR A 640 -13.07 4.61 -50.10
CA THR A 640 -13.91 5.58 -50.80
C THR A 640 -14.76 6.39 -49.81
N ALA A 641 -15.29 7.54 -50.26
CA ALA A 641 -16.21 8.32 -49.44
C ALA A 641 -17.49 7.52 -49.15
N GLU A 642 -17.94 6.72 -50.11
CA GLU A 642 -19.11 5.84 -50.01
C GLU A 642 -18.90 4.73 -48.98
N GLU A 643 -17.69 4.17 -48.85
CA GLU A 643 -17.38 3.17 -47.83
C GLU A 643 -17.51 3.77 -46.42
N TYR A 644 -16.93 4.94 -46.18
CA TYR A 644 -17.05 5.64 -44.91
C TYR A 644 -18.51 6.03 -44.62
N GLU A 645 -19.21 6.55 -45.62
CA GLU A 645 -20.62 6.93 -45.53
C GLU A 645 -21.51 5.73 -45.20
N ALA A 646 -21.28 4.57 -45.82
CA ALA A 646 -22.02 3.34 -45.53
C ALA A 646 -21.86 2.90 -44.07
N ALA A 647 -20.65 3.02 -43.50
CA ALA A 647 -20.42 2.73 -42.09
C ALA A 647 -21.20 3.67 -41.17
N VAL A 648 -21.22 4.98 -41.47
CA VAL A 648 -22.02 5.97 -40.74
C VAL A 648 -23.51 5.68 -40.87
N GLU A 649 -23.99 5.41 -42.09
CA GLU A 649 -25.40 5.13 -42.36
C GLU A 649 -25.92 3.90 -41.59
N ARG A 650 -25.07 2.89 -41.36
CA ARG A 650 -25.41 1.75 -40.50
C ARG A 650 -25.60 2.14 -39.04
N ILE A 651 -24.79 3.06 -38.52
CA ILE A 651 -24.98 3.61 -37.17
C ILE A 651 -26.29 4.40 -37.13
N LEU A 652 -26.53 5.26 -38.12
CA LEU A 652 -27.73 6.11 -38.19
C LEU A 652 -29.02 5.30 -38.41
N ALA A 653 -28.94 4.13 -39.06
CA ALA A 653 -30.07 3.20 -39.19
C ALA A 653 -30.58 2.66 -37.86
N LEU A 654 -29.76 2.70 -36.81
CA LEU A 654 -30.17 2.32 -35.45
C LEU A 654 -30.84 3.49 -34.70
N ALA A 655 -31.09 4.61 -35.39
CA ALA A 655 -31.80 5.78 -34.90
C ALA A 655 -31.27 6.36 -33.56
N PRO A 656 -29.95 6.63 -33.44
CA PRO A 656 -29.43 7.37 -32.28
C PRO A 656 -30.06 8.76 -32.25
N GLY A 657 -30.29 9.30 -31.04
CA GLY A 657 -30.86 10.65 -30.91
C GLY A 657 -29.81 11.74 -31.06
N VAL A 658 -28.57 11.46 -30.68
CA VAL A 658 -27.37 12.26 -30.98
C VAL A 658 -26.23 11.33 -31.35
N LEU A 659 -25.56 11.61 -32.47
CA LEU A 659 -24.28 11.01 -32.84
C LEU A 659 -23.14 11.89 -32.32
N ALA A 660 -22.47 11.45 -31.25
CA ALA A 660 -21.23 12.05 -30.79
C ALA A 660 -20.06 11.44 -31.56
N GLN A 661 -19.74 12.02 -32.72
CA GLN A 661 -18.59 11.60 -33.52
C GLN A 661 -17.32 12.08 -32.83
N ASN A 662 -16.48 11.17 -32.35
CA ASN A 662 -15.17 11.56 -31.85
C ASN A 662 -14.31 12.03 -33.02
N VAL A 663 -13.76 13.25 -32.90
CA VAL A 663 -13.07 13.92 -34.00
C VAL A 663 -11.62 14.28 -33.68
N GLY A 664 -11.19 14.17 -32.42
CA GLY A 664 -9.82 14.54 -32.03
C GLY A 664 -9.41 14.14 -30.61
N MET A 665 -8.08 14.15 -30.38
CA MET A 665 -7.44 13.80 -29.10
C MET A 665 -6.62 14.89 -28.41
N PRO A 666 -7.17 16.09 -28.15
CA PRO A 666 -7.87 16.98 -29.06
C PRO A 666 -7.09 17.35 -30.34
N ASP A 667 -5.80 16.97 -30.40
CA ASP A 667 -4.89 17.05 -31.54
C ASP A 667 -4.00 15.79 -31.51
N PRO A 668 -4.04 14.89 -32.50
CA PRO A 668 -4.56 15.06 -33.86
C PRO A 668 -6.08 14.93 -34.02
N VAL A 669 -6.56 15.27 -35.22
CA VAL A 669 -7.99 15.28 -35.62
C VAL A 669 -8.26 14.52 -36.93
N ILE A 670 -9.49 14.03 -37.11
CA ILE A 670 -9.97 13.34 -38.32
C ILE A 670 -10.79 14.24 -39.27
N TYR A 671 -10.56 15.55 -39.22
CA TYR A 671 -11.18 16.52 -40.14
C TYR A 671 -10.11 17.48 -40.65
N ARG A 672 -10.38 18.19 -41.74
CA ARG A 672 -9.41 19.14 -42.29
C ARG A 672 -9.25 20.33 -41.34
N SER A 673 -8.05 20.49 -40.81
CA SER A 673 -7.76 21.49 -39.78
C SER A 673 -6.56 22.36 -40.15
N LYS A 674 -6.64 23.66 -39.80
CA LYS A 674 -5.49 24.57 -39.77
C LYS A 674 -4.95 24.74 -38.35
N ALA A 675 -5.77 24.45 -37.34
CA ALA A 675 -5.42 24.58 -35.94
C ALA A 675 -4.71 23.33 -35.36
N ALA A 676 -5.04 22.13 -35.83
CA ALA A 676 -4.54 20.84 -35.34
C ALA A 676 -3.87 20.02 -36.45
N THR A 677 -3.08 19.04 -36.04
CA THR A 677 -2.51 18.03 -36.93
C THR A 677 -3.58 17.04 -37.37
N THR A 678 -3.59 16.66 -38.65
CA THR A 678 -4.51 15.64 -39.17
C THR A 678 -4.00 14.22 -38.88
N TRP A 679 -4.95 13.29 -38.70
CA TRP A 679 -4.69 11.89 -38.31
C TRP A 679 -3.76 11.12 -39.26
N ASP A 680 -3.60 11.55 -40.51
CA ASP A 680 -2.73 10.90 -41.49
C ASP A 680 -1.24 11.18 -41.32
N ARG A 681 -0.87 12.19 -40.52
CA ARG A 681 0.50 12.73 -40.51
C ARG A 681 1.47 11.89 -39.67
N TYR A 682 1.11 11.55 -38.44
CA TYR A 682 2.01 10.90 -37.47
C TYR A 682 1.48 9.61 -36.87
N THR A 683 0.21 9.28 -37.10
CA THR A 683 -0.45 8.16 -36.40
C THR A 683 0.16 6.81 -36.79
N ALA A 684 0.55 6.60 -38.05
CA ALA A 684 1.22 5.37 -38.47
C ALA A 684 2.54 5.12 -37.73
N ASP A 685 3.38 6.16 -37.64
CA ASP A 685 4.65 6.11 -36.90
C ASP A 685 4.40 5.86 -35.41
N ALA A 686 3.39 6.52 -34.84
CA ALA A 686 3.02 6.34 -33.43
C ALA A 686 2.54 4.91 -33.15
N PHE A 687 1.69 4.33 -34.02
CA PHE A 687 1.26 2.94 -33.93
C PHE A 687 2.47 1.99 -33.94
N LYS A 688 3.37 2.16 -34.90
CA LYS A 688 4.56 1.32 -35.02
C LYS A 688 5.51 1.45 -33.84
N ALA A 689 5.64 2.66 -33.30
CA ALA A 689 6.49 2.93 -32.14
C ALA A 689 5.94 2.31 -30.85
N VAL A 690 4.61 2.29 -30.67
CA VAL A 690 3.96 1.72 -29.48
C VAL A 690 3.81 0.20 -29.60
N TRP A 691 3.47 -0.31 -30.78
CA TRP A 691 3.27 -1.73 -31.05
C TRP A 691 4.19 -2.22 -32.19
N PRO A 692 5.48 -2.47 -31.91
CA PRO A 692 6.45 -2.87 -32.94
C PRO A 692 6.11 -4.17 -33.68
N SER A 693 5.30 -5.05 -33.06
CA SER A 693 4.84 -6.30 -33.66
C SER A 693 3.73 -6.12 -34.69
N MET A 694 3.14 -4.93 -34.80
CA MET A 694 2.11 -4.63 -35.81
C MET A 694 2.74 -4.61 -37.21
N THR A 695 2.06 -5.16 -38.22
CA THR A 695 2.53 -5.08 -39.61
C THR A 695 2.49 -3.63 -40.09
N ASP A 696 3.31 -3.29 -41.09
CA ASP A 696 3.32 -1.92 -41.64
C ASP A 696 1.96 -1.56 -42.26
N GLU A 697 1.30 -2.54 -42.88
CA GLU A 697 -0.06 -2.40 -43.39
C GLU A 697 -1.05 -2.04 -42.26
N ASP A 698 -1.04 -2.78 -41.15
CA ASP A 698 -2.00 -2.54 -40.06
C ASP A 698 -1.69 -1.24 -39.30
N ALA A 699 -0.41 -0.88 -39.12
CA ALA A 699 -0.03 0.39 -38.51
C ALA A 699 -0.34 1.60 -39.42
N GLY A 700 -0.19 1.45 -40.74
CA GLY A 700 -0.42 2.50 -41.73
C GLY A 700 -1.87 2.67 -42.18
N ARG A 701 -2.75 1.71 -41.91
CA ARG A 701 -4.12 1.66 -42.46
C ARG A 701 -4.93 2.92 -42.20
N GLU A 702 -5.08 3.31 -40.94
CA GLU A 702 -5.90 4.46 -40.54
C GLU A 702 -5.36 5.76 -41.13
N ALA A 703 -4.04 5.94 -41.09
CA ALA A 703 -3.38 7.11 -41.64
C ALA A 703 -3.56 7.20 -43.16
N SER A 704 -3.45 6.06 -43.86
CA SER A 704 -3.62 5.98 -45.32
C SER A 704 -5.07 6.22 -45.72
N ALA A 705 -6.03 5.69 -44.96
CA ALA A 705 -7.46 5.95 -45.17
C ALA A 705 -7.80 7.43 -44.97
N MET A 706 -7.31 8.05 -43.90
CA MET A 706 -7.48 9.48 -43.67
C MET A 706 -6.88 10.30 -44.81
N ARG A 707 -5.66 10.00 -45.23
CA ARG A 707 -4.98 10.68 -46.36
C ARG A 707 -5.80 10.57 -47.64
N ARG A 708 -6.31 9.37 -47.94
CA ARG A 708 -7.10 9.13 -49.14
C ARG A 708 -8.39 9.96 -49.16
N LEU A 709 -9.11 10.04 -48.05
CA LEU A 709 -10.31 10.88 -47.94
C LEU A 709 -9.97 12.38 -48.16
N LEU A 710 -8.85 12.85 -47.62
CA LEU A 710 -8.37 14.22 -47.83
C LEU A 710 -8.05 14.50 -49.30
N GLU A 711 -7.38 13.58 -49.99
CA GLU A 711 -7.10 13.65 -51.43
C GLU A 711 -8.37 13.69 -52.29
N LEU A 712 -9.42 12.98 -51.87
CA LEU A 712 -10.75 13.03 -52.48
C LEU A 712 -11.51 14.34 -52.17
N GLY A 713 -10.87 15.29 -51.49
CA GLY A 713 -11.45 16.60 -51.18
C GLY A 713 -12.45 16.59 -50.02
N THR A 714 -12.61 15.45 -49.33
CA THR A 714 -13.53 15.27 -48.20
C THR A 714 -12.78 14.92 -46.90
N ASP A 715 -13.51 14.67 -45.83
CA ASP A 715 -12.98 14.14 -44.58
C ASP A 715 -14.08 13.37 -43.80
N PRO A 716 -13.70 12.51 -42.84
CA PRO A 716 -14.63 11.78 -41.98
C PRO A 716 -15.76 12.61 -41.36
N LEU A 717 -15.49 13.81 -40.85
CA LEU A 717 -16.50 14.64 -40.19
C LEU A 717 -17.47 15.24 -41.21
N ALA A 718 -16.99 15.69 -42.37
CA ALA A 718 -17.84 16.20 -43.45
C ALA A 718 -18.84 15.14 -43.94
N ILE A 719 -18.37 13.90 -44.15
CA ILE A 719 -19.23 12.76 -44.53
C ILE A 719 -20.26 12.49 -43.44
N THR A 720 -19.82 12.45 -42.18
CA THR A 720 -20.69 12.17 -41.03
C THR A 720 -21.79 13.23 -40.88
N VAL A 721 -21.44 14.52 -40.99
CA VAL A 721 -22.39 15.64 -40.93
C VAL A 721 -23.42 15.53 -42.04
N LYS A 722 -22.99 15.30 -43.29
CA LYS A 722 -23.88 15.16 -44.44
C LYS A 722 -24.89 14.02 -44.24
N ALA A 723 -24.43 12.87 -43.76
CA ALA A 723 -25.28 11.72 -43.47
C ALA A 723 -26.29 12.00 -42.34
N CYS A 724 -25.82 12.62 -41.25
CA CYS A 724 -26.68 13.01 -40.13
C CYS A 724 -27.79 13.98 -40.55
N ARG A 725 -27.44 14.99 -41.37
CA ARG A 725 -28.40 15.96 -41.89
C ARG A 725 -29.48 15.30 -42.74
N ARG A 726 -29.13 14.37 -43.64
CA ARG A 726 -30.13 13.62 -44.42
C ARG A 726 -31.11 12.82 -43.56
N ARG A 727 -30.65 12.30 -42.42
CA ARG A 727 -31.47 11.50 -41.49
C ARG A 727 -32.16 12.32 -40.40
N GLY A 728 -31.92 13.63 -40.34
CA GLY A 728 -32.41 14.48 -39.25
C GLY A 728 -31.82 14.13 -37.88
N VAL A 729 -30.65 13.47 -37.84
CA VAL A 729 -29.95 13.12 -36.59
C VAL A 729 -29.02 14.26 -36.21
N ARG A 730 -28.96 14.60 -34.92
CA ARG A 730 -28.03 15.61 -34.41
C ARG A 730 -26.63 15.02 -34.30
N VAL A 731 -25.62 15.78 -34.70
CA VAL A 731 -24.21 15.40 -34.63
C VAL A 731 -23.42 16.38 -33.79
N VAL A 732 -22.68 15.88 -32.80
CA VAL A 732 -21.74 16.70 -32.01
C VAL A 732 -20.32 16.22 -32.27
N ALA A 733 -19.39 17.17 -32.39
CA ALA A 733 -17.97 16.89 -32.45
C ALA A 733 -17.47 16.55 -31.04
N SER A 734 -17.16 15.28 -30.78
CA SER A 734 -16.66 14.80 -29.50
C SER A 734 -15.13 14.82 -29.47
N PHE A 735 -14.52 15.33 -28.41
CA PHE A 735 -13.06 15.39 -28.26
C PHE A 735 -12.61 14.62 -27.02
N ARG A 736 -11.60 13.75 -27.18
CA ARG A 736 -10.90 13.11 -26.06
C ARG A 736 -10.04 14.16 -25.37
N MET A 737 -10.48 14.68 -24.23
CA MET A 737 -9.92 15.92 -23.67
C MET A 737 -8.45 15.84 -23.26
N ASN A 738 -7.96 14.67 -22.84
CA ASN A 738 -6.56 14.43 -22.53
C ASN A 738 -6.22 12.94 -22.65
N ALA A 739 -6.24 12.43 -23.88
CA ALA A 739 -5.89 11.04 -24.17
C ALA A 739 -4.40 10.76 -23.97
N GLU A 740 -4.06 9.51 -23.62
CA GLU A 740 -2.72 8.92 -23.64
C GLU A 740 -2.76 7.55 -24.34
N ASP A 741 -3.54 7.44 -25.41
CA ASP A 741 -3.78 6.19 -26.13
C ASP A 741 -2.50 5.62 -26.76
N PHE A 742 -1.53 6.48 -27.03
CA PHE A 742 -0.19 6.11 -27.50
C PHE A 742 0.86 6.15 -26.36
N TYR A 743 0.42 6.12 -25.10
CA TYR A 743 1.28 6.08 -23.91
C TYR A 743 2.39 7.15 -23.96
N GLY A 744 3.65 6.78 -23.73
CA GLY A 744 4.82 7.67 -23.81
C GLY A 744 5.05 8.31 -25.18
N ARG A 745 4.32 7.91 -26.22
CA ARG A 745 4.36 8.45 -27.57
C ARG A 745 3.19 9.38 -27.88
N GLN A 746 2.32 9.67 -26.93
CA GLN A 746 1.12 10.48 -27.17
C GLN A 746 1.45 11.86 -27.77
N LEU A 747 2.46 12.57 -27.26
CA LEU A 747 2.84 13.87 -27.81
C LEU A 747 3.47 13.78 -29.20
N ASP A 748 3.93 12.60 -29.61
CA ASP A 748 4.48 12.37 -30.96
C ASP A 748 3.37 12.30 -32.02
N THR A 749 2.09 12.33 -31.64
CA THR A 749 0.96 12.24 -32.58
C THR A 749 0.55 13.58 -33.19
N SER A 750 1.06 14.71 -32.68
CA SER A 750 0.73 16.06 -33.18
C SER A 750 1.93 16.99 -33.25
N ASP A 751 1.86 17.97 -34.16
CA ASP A 751 2.88 19.01 -34.32
C ASP A 751 3.00 19.86 -33.05
N PHE A 752 1.89 20.14 -32.38
CA PHE A 752 1.88 20.90 -31.12
C PHE A 752 2.54 20.10 -30.00
N GLY A 753 2.15 18.82 -29.81
CA GLY A 753 2.73 17.95 -28.80
C GLY A 753 4.25 17.80 -28.96
N ARG A 754 4.72 17.54 -30.18
CA ARG A 754 6.16 17.40 -30.51
C ARG A 754 6.98 18.65 -30.20
N ARG A 755 6.43 19.83 -30.47
CA ARG A 755 7.12 21.12 -30.22
C ARG A 755 7.09 21.55 -28.76
N HIS A 756 6.14 21.05 -27.98
CA HIS A 756 5.89 21.51 -26.62
C HIS A 756 5.87 20.39 -25.56
N PRO A 757 6.88 19.50 -25.50
CA PRO A 757 6.90 18.40 -24.53
C PRO A 757 7.01 18.88 -23.07
N HIS A 758 7.49 20.12 -22.85
CA HIS A 758 7.59 20.74 -21.53
C HIS A 758 6.23 21.17 -20.96
N LEU A 759 5.18 21.23 -21.78
CA LEU A 759 3.80 21.59 -21.36
C LEU A 759 2.97 20.39 -20.89
N ARG A 760 3.59 19.21 -20.76
CA ARG A 760 2.92 18.01 -20.26
C ARG A 760 2.59 18.10 -18.78
N ILE A 761 1.54 17.39 -18.36
CA ILE A 761 1.28 17.16 -16.94
C ILE A 761 2.46 16.35 -16.35
N PRO A 762 3.07 16.76 -15.23
CA PRO A 762 4.14 16.00 -14.61
C PRO A 762 3.70 14.55 -14.29
N GLY A 763 4.45 13.57 -14.80
CA GLY A 763 4.16 12.15 -14.61
C GLY A 763 3.07 11.56 -15.50
N ALA A 764 2.55 12.33 -16.47
CA ALA A 764 1.61 11.86 -17.49
C ALA A 764 2.14 12.16 -18.90
N ASN A 765 1.52 11.56 -19.92
CA ASN A 765 1.92 11.72 -21.33
C ASN A 765 0.99 12.67 -22.12
N CYS A 766 0.06 13.34 -21.46
CA CYS A 766 -0.83 14.33 -22.05
C CYS A 766 -0.44 15.76 -21.67
N LEU A 767 -0.90 16.72 -22.47
CA LEU A 767 -0.69 18.15 -22.27
C LEU A 767 -1.49 18.65 -21.06
N ASP A 768 -1.00 19.67 -20.38
CA ASP A 768 -1.65 20.24 -19.21
C ASP A 768 -2.49 21.47 -19.59
N PRO A 769 -3.83 21.42 -19.52
CA PRO A 769 -4.68 22.57 -19.83
C PRO A 769 -4.47 23.76 -18.88
N ALA A 770 -3.80 23.58 -17.73
CA ALA A 770 -3.38 24.68 -16.87
C ALA A 770 -2.30 25.57 -17.50
N GLN A 771 -1.60 25.08 -18.53
CA GLN A 771 -0.66 25.87 -19.31
C GLN A 771 -1.42 26.77 -20.30
N PRO A 772 -1.20 28.09 -20.31
CA PRO A 772 -1.94 29.02 -21.17
C PRO A 772 -1.85 28.69 -22.67
N GLU A 773 -0.71 28.17 -23.13
CA GLU A 773 -0.48 27.75 -24.52
C GLU A 773 -1.36 26.55 -24.90
N VAL A 774 -1.44 25.54 -24.02
CA VAL A 774 -2.31 24.36 -24.23
C VAL A 774 -3.76 24.81 -24.24
N TYR A 775 -4.17 25.65 -23.29
CA TYR A 775 -5.53 26.19 -23.23
C TYR A 775 -5.93 26.94 -24.52
N ARG A 776 -5.04 27.80 -25.03
CA ARG A 776 -5.27 28.53 -26.28
C ARG A 776 -5.36 27.60 -27.49
N HIS A 777 -4.50 26.57 -27.54
CA HIS A 777 -4.53 25.56 -28.59
C HIS A 777 -5.87 24.82 -28.61
N LEU A 778 -6.33 24.33 -27.46
CA LEU A 778 -7.63 23.67 -27.33
C LEU A 778 -8.79 24.56 -27.81
N MET A 779 -8.83 25.82 -27.36
CA MET A 779 -9.86 26.76 -27.79
C MET A 779 -9.81 27.06 -29.30
N ALA A 780 -8.62 27.11 -29.90
CA ALA A 780 -8.47 27.30 -31.35
C ALA A 780 -9.06 26.12 -32.14
N VAL A 781 -8.76 24.88 -31.72
CA VAL A 781 -9.30 23.65 -32.31
C VAL A 781 -10.83 23.61 -32.20
N PHE A 782 -11.39 23.89 -31.02
CA PHE A 782 -12.83 23.89 -30.81
C PHE A 782 -13.55 24.99 -31.61
N THR A 783 -12.94 26.18 -31.70
CA THR A 783 -13.49 27.29 -32.49
C THR A 783 -13.49 26.97 -33.97
N GLU A 784 -12.42 26.34 -34.48
CA GLU A 784 -12.31 25.97 -35.88
C GLU A 784 -13.39 24.97 -36.29
N VAL A 785 -13.57 23.87 -35.55
CA VAL A 785 -14.56 22.85 -35.92
C VAL A 785 -15.99 23.40 -35.82
N ALA A 786 -16.29 24.17 -34.77
CA ALA A 786 -17.62 24.76 -34.59
C ALA A 786 -17.93 25.80 -35.68
N GLY A 787 -16.92 26.56 -36.13
CA GLY A 787 -17.07 27.53 -37.21
C GLY A 787 -17.17 26.89 -38.59
N SER A 788 -16.37 25.85 -38.86
CA SER A 788 -16.16 25.32 -40.22
C SER A 788 -17.11 24.21 -40.62
N TYR A 789 -17.67 23.47 -39.66
CA TYR A 789 -18.58 22.34 -39.94
C TYR A 789 -20.00 22.64 -39.45
N ASP A 790 -21.01 22.16 -40.17
CA ASP A 790 -22.41 22.21 -39.74
C ASP A 790 -22.70 21.12 -38.69
N ILE A 791 -22.07 21.25 -37.52
CA ILE A 791 -22.32 20.41 -36.36
C ILE A 791 -23.40 21.02 -35.46
N ASP A 792 -24.11 20.18 -34.71
CA ASP A 792 -25.10 20.60 -33.72
C ASP A 792 -24.49 21.01 -32.39
N GLY A 793 -23.19 20.78 -32.17
CA GLY A 793 -22.52 21.06 -30.90
C GLY A 793 -21.19 20.36 -30.74
N ILE A 794 -20.64 20.44 -29.52
CA ILE A 794 -19.40 19.78 -29.09
C ILE A 794 -19.68 18.89 -27.88
N GLU A 795 -19.01 17.75 -27.79
CA GLU A 795 -18.92 16.94 -26.58
C GLU A 795 -17.48 16.95 -26.05
N LEU A 796 -17.30 17.28 -24.77
CA LEU A 796 -16.00 17.21 -24.09
C LEU A 796 -15.91 15.87 -23.35
N ASP A 797 -15.12 14.94 -23.88
CA ASP A 797 -14.94 13.62 -23.31
C ASP A 797 -13.73 13.55 -22.36
N PHE A 798 -14.00 13.69 -21.06
CA PHE A 798 -13.00 13.59 -19.99
C PHE A 798 -12.76 12.13 -19.54
N ARG A 799 -13.31 11.13 -20.26
CA ARG A 799 -13.22 9.71 -19.91
C ARG A 799 -12.31 8.91 -20.82
N ARG A 800 -11.70 9.57 -21.78
CA ARG A 800 -10.52 9.07 -22.49
C ARG A 800 -9.29 9.53 -21.74
N TRP A 801 -8.80 8.59 -20.91
CA TRP A 801 -7.80 8.71 -19.85
C TRP A 801 -8.30 9.38 -18.55
N PHE A 802 -7.39 9.60 -17.60
CA PHE A 802 -7.71 10.03 -16.23
C PHE A 802 -6.82 11.15 -15.70
N HIS A 803 -5.93 11.71 -16.54
CA HIS A 803 -5.10 12.88 -16.24
C HIS A 803 -5.67 14.10 -16.99
N MET A 804 -6.55 14.87 -16.36
CA MET A 804 -7.25 15.97 -17.03
C MET A 804 -6.57 17.34 -16.86
N VAL A 805 -5.86 17.54 -15.76
CA VAL A 805 -5.12 18.77 -15.45
C VAL A 805 -4.05 18.45 -14.40
N SER A 806 -2.94 19.18 -14.39
CA SER A 806 -1.98 19.10 -13.28
C SER A 806 -2.64 19.53 -11.98
N ASP A 807 -2.29 18.91 -10.85
CA ASP A 807 -2.89 19.21 -9.54
C ASP A 807 -4.42 19.43 -9.58
N PRO A 808 -5.22 18.37 -9.82
CA PRO A 808 -6.67 18.49 -9.99
C PRO A 808 -7.39 19.21 -8.84
N GLU A 809 -6.86 19.16 -7.61
CA GLU A 809 -7.46 19.88 -6.48
C GLU A 809 -7.28 21.40 -6.61
N ARG A 810 -6.15 21.86 -7.11
CA ARG A 810 -5.86 23.29 -7.30
C ARG A 810 -6.35 23.83 -8.64
N ASN A 811 -6.13 23.11 -9.73
CA ASN A 811 -6.31 23.61 -11.09
C ASN A 811 -7.67 23.24 -11.71
N HIS A 812 -8.60 22.61 -10.97
CA HIS A 812 -9.97 22.34 -11.43
C HIS A 812 -10.71 23.59 -11.96
N VAL A 813 -10.36 24.77 -11.44
CA VAL A 813 -10.91 26.06 -11.90
C VAL A 813 -10.61 26.33 -13.38
N VAL A 814 -9.50 25.82 -13.90
CA VAL A 814 -9.12 25.97 -15.31
C VAL A 814 -10.06 25.17 -16.21
N LEU A 815 -10.37 23.92 -15.85
CA LEU A 815 -11.29 23.08 -16.62
C LEU A 815 -12.72 23.66 -16.58
N THR A 816 -13.14 24.22 -15.45
CA THR A 816 -14.43 24.93 -15.35
C THR A 816 -14.48 26.18 -16.22
N ARG A 817 -13.39 26.94 -16.27
CA ARG A 817 -13.27 28.09 -17.18
C ARG A 817 -13.31 27.63 -18.64
N LEU A 818 -12.62 26.55 -18.98
CA LEU A 818 -12.62 25.98 -20.33
C LEU A 818 -14.04 25.63 -20.79
N VAL A 819 -14.81 24.92 -19.96
CA VAL A 819 -16.21 24.60 -20.27
C VAL A 819 -17.05 25.87 -20.46
N ALA A 820 -16.88 26.88 -19.61
CA ALA A 820 -17.59 28.15 -19.75
C ALA A 820 -17.21 28.94 -21.02
N ASP A 821 -15.92 28.92 -21.40
CA ASP A 821 -15.42 29.60 -22.59
C ASP A 821 -15.86 28.87 -23.88
N VAL A 822 -15.85 27.54 -23.89
CA VAL A 822 -16.44 26.73 -24.98
C VAL A 822 -17.93 27.03 -25.11
N ARG A 823 -18.64 27.14 -23.99
CA ARG A 823 -20.07 27.49 -24.01
C ARG A 823 -20.33 28.84 -24.67
N ARG A 824 -19.56 29.86 -24.29
CA ARG A 824 -19.64 31.21 -24.87
C ARG A 824 -19.32 31.18 -26.37
N MET A 825 -18.25 30.48 -26.76
CA MET A 825 -17.83 30.32 -28.15
C MET A 825 -18.93 29.66 -29.00
N LEU A 826 -19.61 28.62 -28.48
CA LEU A 826 -20.71 27.96 -29.19
C LEU A 826 -21.93 28.86 -29.33
N ASP A 827 -22.27 29.65 -28.31
CA ASP A 827 -23.38 30.62 -28.36
C ASP A 827 -23.10 31.73 -29.39
N GLU A 828 -21.88 32.23 -29.44
CA GLU A 828 -21.42 33.19 -30.46
C GLU A 828 -21.42 32.58 -31.86
N THR A 829 -21.01 31.33 -31.99
CA THR A 829 -21.02 30.62 -33.27
C THR A 829 -22.43 30.36 -33.78
N ALA A 830 -23.37 29.99 -32.90
CA ALA A 830 -24.78 29.87 -33.25
C ALA A 830 -25.35 31.18 -33.81
N ARG A 831 -25.08 32.30 -33.11
CA ARG A 831 -25.48 33.65 -33.56
C ARG A 831 -24.87 34.01 -34.92
N ARG A 832 -23.57 33.80 -35.10
CA ARG A 832 -22.87 34.07 -36.37
C ARG A 832 -23.42 33.24 -37.53
N LYS A 833 -23.79 31.99 -37.29
CA LYS A 833 -24.40 31.11 -38.29
C LYS A 833 -25.89 31.37 -38.53
N GLY A 834 -26.50 32.29 -37.79
CA GLY A 834 -27.94 32.56 -37.87
C GLY A 834 -28.80 31.38 -37.42
N VAL A 835 -28.24 30.46 -36.61
CA VAL A 835 -28.99 29.32 -36.09
C VAL A 835 -29.81 29.80 -34.89
N PRO A 836 -31.15 29.69 -34.92
CA PRO A 836 -32.02 30.27 -33.89
C PRO A 836 -31.95 29.52 -32.54
N ARG A 837 -31.38 28.31 -32.56
CA ARG A 837 -31.19 27.44 -31.39
C ARG A 837 -29.74 27.48 -30.93
N ARG A 838 -29.55 27.26 -29.63
CA ARG A 838 -28.23 27.03 -29.04
C ARG A 838 -27.59 25.75 -29.62
N LEU A 839 -26.30 25.80 -29.94
CA LEU A 839 -25.51 24.58 -30.20
C LEU A 839 -25.33 23.79 -28.90
N LEU A 840 -25.35 22.46 -28.96
CA LEU A 840 -25.21 21.59 -27.80
C LEU A 840 -23.79 21.63 -27.23
N LEU A 841 -23.67 21.60 -25.90
CA LEU A 841 -22.43 21.31 -25.20
C LEU A 841 -22.64 20.11 -24.26
N GLY A 842 -22.07 18.98 -24.63
CA GLY A 842 -22.07 17.75 -23.81
C GLY A 842 -20.78 17.58 -23.02
N ALA A 843 -20.84 16.86 -21.91
CA ALA A 843 -19.64 16.41 -21.20
C ALA A 843 -19.75 14.94 -20.78
N ARG A 844 -18.76 14.12 -21.14
CA ARG A 844 -18.59 12.77 -20.57
C ARG A 844 -17.65 12.84 -19.38
N VAL A 845 -18.10 12.41 -18.21
CA VAL A 845 -17.45 12.69 -16.92
C VAL A 845 -17.32 11.45 -16.05
N GLY A 846 -16.63 11.56 -14.91
CA GLY A 846 -16.33 10.43 -14.03
C GLY A 846 -17.59 9.67 -13.60
N PRO A 847 -17.47 8.41 -13.18
CA PRO A 847 -18.63 7.55 -12.89
C PRO A 847 -19.39 7.97 -11.62
N MET A 848 -18.83 8.92 -10.86
CA MET A 848 -19.46 9.53 -9.70
C MET A 848 -18.99 10.98 -9.49
N LEU A 849 -19.76 11.83 -8.83
CA LEU A 849 -19.44 13.23 -8.55
C LEU A 849 -18.27 13.37 -7.58
N GLU A 850 -18.30 12.63 -6.47
CA GLU A 850 -17.33 12.70 -5.38
C GLU A 850 -17.07 11.33 -4.75
N GLY A 851 -15.99 11.21 -3.98
CA GLY A 851 -15.61 9.96 -3.32
C GLY A 851 -14.45 9.24 -3.98
N ARG A 852 -14.06 8.12 -3.37
CA ARG A 852 -13.02 7.21 -3.87
C ARG A 852 -13.66 6.01 -4.55
N PHE A 853 -13.05 5.56 -5.64
CA PHE A 853 -13.59 4.44 -6.39
C PHE A 853 -13.55 3.19 -5.51
N ARG A 854 -14.68 2.47 -5.46
CA ARG A 854 -14.82 1.20 -4.77
C ARG A 854 -15.40 0.23 -5.77
N LYS A 855 -14.68 -0.86 -6.07
CA LYS A 855 -15.13 -1.84 -7.07
C LYS A 855 -16.50 -2.42 -6.72
N GLU A 856 -16.83 -2.49 -5.43
CA GLU A 856 -18.10 -2.97 -4.91
C GLU A 856 -19.28 -2.06 -5.28
N ASP A 857 -19.03 -0.76 -5.44
CA ASP A 857 -20.04 0.22 -5.85
C ASP A 857 -20.35 0.12 -7.37
N PHE A 858 -19.47 -0.55 -8.13
CA PHE A 858 -19.53 -0.68 -9.58
C PHE A 858 -19.29 -2.16 -9.98
N PRO A 859 -20.27 -3.05 -9.74
CA PRO A 859 -20.10 -4.47 -10.01
C PRO A 859 -19.82 -4.72 -11.50
N GLY A 860 -18.85 -5.61 -11.79
CA GLY A 860 -18.45 -5.94 -13.17
C GLY A 860 -17.24 -5.16 -13.70
N VAL A 861 -16.73 -4.16 -12.97
CA VAL A 861 -15.60 -3.33 -13.42
C VAL A 861 -14.25 -4.05 -13.30
N TYR A 862 -13.41 -3.92 -14.32
CA TYR A 862 -12.06 -4.48 -14.37
C TYR A 862 -10.97 -3.57 -13.76
N TYR A 863 -11.17 -2.24 -13.80
CA TYR A 863 -10.17 -1.22 -13.44
C TYR A 863 -10.40 -0.53 -12.10
N GLY A 864 -9.34 0.07 -11.54
CA GLY A 864 -9.33 0.70 -10.22
C GLY A 864 -8.98 2.19 -10.23
N GLU A 865 -8.57 2.73 -9.08
CA GLU A 865 -7.88 4.01 -9.04
C GLU A 865 -6.50 3.87 -9.68
N PRO A 866 -6.00 4.87 -10.43
CA PRO A 866 -6.58 6.22 -10.62
C PRO A 866 -7.62 6.37 -11.75
N GLN A 867 -7.95 5.30 -12.50
CA GLN A 867 -8.72 5.37 -13.75
C GLN A 867 -10.18 5.80 -13.55
N ASN A 868 -10.86 5.22 -12.56
CA ASN A 868 -12.27 5.48 -12.27
C ASN A 868 -12.50 6.49 -11.13
N ARG A 869 -11.63 7.50 -11.01
CA ARG A 869 -11.79 8.58 -10.04
C ARG A 869 -13.12 9.32 -10.20
N SER A 870 -13.61 9.90 -9.10
CA SER A 870 -14.77 10.81 -9.12
C SER A 870 -14.49 12.03 -10.01
N CYS A 871 -15.56 12.71 -10.45
CA CYS A 871 -15.48 13.97 -11.18
C CYS A 871 -14.58 14.97 -10.45
N ARG A 872 -14.76 15.14 -9.13
CA ARG A 872 -13.89 15.97 -8.30
C ARG A 872 -12.44 15.49 -8.30
N GLY A 873 -12.20 14.19 -8.19
CA GLY A 873 -10.85 13.62 -8.22
C GLY A 873 -10.12 13.77 -9.58
N LEU A 874 -10.88 14.01 -10.64
CA LEU A 874 -10.38 14.35 -11.97
C LEU A 874 -10.26 15.87 -12.20
N GLY A 875 -10.64 16.71 -11.23
CA GLY A 875 -10.65 18.17 -11.37
C GLY A 875 -11.87 18.72 -12.11
N LEU A 876 -12.94 17.94 -12.24
CA LEU A 876 -14.17 18.30 -12.95
C LEU A 876 -15.23 18.78 -11.95
N ASP A 877 -15.52 20.08 -11.94
CA ASP A 877 -16.59 20.66 -11.12
C ASP A 877 -17.96 20.57 -11.82
N VAL A 878 -18.41 19.34 -12.03
CA VAL A 878 -19.68 19.04 -12.71
C VAL A 878 -20.87 19.66 -11.97
N LYS A 879 -20.78 19.81 -10.64
CA LYS A 879 -21.79 20.52 -9.83
C LYS A 879 -21.95 21.96 -10.29
N ALA A 880 -20.85 22.70 -10.43
CA ALA A 880 -20.90 24.06 -10.95
C ALA A 880 -21.36 24.12 -12.41
N TRP A 881 -20.96 23.16 -13.26
CA TRP A 881 -21.34 23.16 -14.68
C TRP A 881 -22.85 22.99 -14.87
N ILE A 882 -23.47 22.10 -14.10
CA ILE A 882 -24.92 21.88 -14.11
C ILE A 882 -25.66 23.08 -13.51
N ALA A 883 -25.24 23.55 -12.33
CA ALA A 883 -25.89 24.68 -11.65
C ALA A 883 -25.88 25.97 -12.50
N ARG A 884 -24.78 26.21 -13.21
CA ARG A 884 -24.60 27.38 -14.09
C ARG A 884 -25.09 27.13 -15.52
N ARG A 885 -25.67 25.96 -15.82
CA ARG A 885 -26.16 25.56 -17.15
C ARG A 885 -25.12 25.75 -18.26
N LEU A 886 -23.86 25.44 -17.94
CA LEU A 886 -22.75 25.52 -18.90
C LEU A 886 -22.83 24.40 -19.93
N ILE A 887 -23.29 23.22 -19.52
CA ILE A 887 -23.51 22.07 -20.40
C ILE A 887 -25.01 21.83 -20.58
N ASP A 888 -25.39 21.26 -21.71
CA ASP A 888 -26.78 20.87 -22.00
C ASP A 888 -27.01 19.41 -21.61
N TYR A 889 -26.00 18.53 -21.67
CA TYR A 889 -26.11 17.18 -21.16
C TYR A 889 -24.82 16.66 -20.52
N VAL A 890 -24.95 15.70 -19.60
CA VAL A 890 -23.84 15.02 -18.94
C VAL A 890 -23.96 13.50 -19.10
N SER A 891 -22.85 12.86 -19.45
CA SER A 891 -22.73 11.42 -19.60
C SER A 891 -21.75 10.86 -18.57
N PRO A 892 -22.18 10.50 -17.34
CA PRO A 892 -21.29 9.84 -16.40
C PRO A 892 -20.86 8.48 -16.96
N ALA A 893 -19.57 8.16 -16.85
CA ALA A 893 -19.00 6.93 -17.43
C ALA A 893 -17.81 6.39 -16.62
N LEU A 894 -17.73 5.07 -16.56
CA LEU A 894 -16.50 4.36 -16.22
C LEU A 894 -15.46 4.54 -17.34
N PHE A 895 -14.18 4.41 -17.01
CA PHE A 895 -13.04 4.56 -17.92
C PHE A 895 -13.15 3.61 -19.11
N GLU A 896 -13.39 2.33 -18.80
CA GLU A 896 -13.87 1.33 -19.74
C GLU A 896 -15.28 0.96 -19.27
N PRO A 897 -16.33 1.20 -20.09
CA PRO A 897 -17.70 1.05 -19.63
C PRO A 897 -18.05 -0.43 -19.50
N MET A 898 -17.76 -0.98 -18.32
CA MET A 898 -18.11 -2.32 -17.86
C MET A 898 -18.72 -2.19 -16.45
N GLY A 899 -19.98 -1.76 -16.40
CA GLY A 899 -20.75 -1.44 -15.20
C GLY A 899 -21.52 -0.13 -15.36
N LEU A 900 -22.38 0.19 -14.39
CA LEU A 900 -23.15 1.43 -14.38
C LEU A 900 -22.51 2.50 -13.50
N PRO A 901 -22.48 3.78 -13.93
CA PRO A 901 -22.11 4.90 -13.05
C PRO A 901 -23.16 5.12 -11.95
N LYS A 902 -22.87 5.99 -10.98
CA LYS A 902 -23.81 6.41 -9.91
C LYS A 902 -24.87 7.39 -10.42
N THR A 903 -25.64 6.98 -11.43
CA THR A 903 -26.62 7.81 -12.17
C THR A 903 -27.48 8.70 -11.28
N ARG A 904 -28.02 8.16 -10.19
CA ARG A 904 -28.96 8.85 -9.29
C ARG A 904 -28.45 10.17 -8.74
N GLU A 905 -27.15 10.31 -8.48
CA GLU A 905 -26.61 11.55 -7.93
C GLU A 905 -26.53 12.66 -8.98
N PHE A 906 -26.24 12.32 -10.24
CA PHE A 906 -26.29 13.25 -11.37
C PHE A 906 -27.73 13.65 -11.68
N ALA A 907 -28.65 12.69 -11.68
CA ALA A 907 -30.07 12.95 -11.90
C ALA A 907 -30.65 13.93 -10.87
N ARG A 908 -30.34 13.71 -9.57
CA ARG A 908 -30.74 14.64 -8.49
C ARG A 908 -30.18 16.04 -8.67
N LEU A 909 -28.92 16.15 -9.07
CA LEU A 909 -28.25 17.42 -9.32
C LEU A 909 -28.85 18.19 -10.51
N ALA A 910 -29.38 17.48 -11.51
CA ALA A 910 -29.94 18.07 -12.72
C ALA A 910 -31.41 18.52 -12.59
N VAL A 911 -32.09 18.22 -11.48
CA VAL A 911 -33.49 18.64 -11.24
C VAL A 911 -33.65 20.15 -11.39
N GLY A 912 -34.57 20.60 -12.25
CA GLY A 912 -34.86 22.02 -12.49
C GLY A 912 -33.83 22.78 -13.35
N THR A 913 -32.78 22.13 -13.86
CA THR A 913 -31.69 22.81 -14.59
C THR A 913 -31.85 22.77 -16.12
N GLY A 914 -32.68 21.85 -16.64
CA GLY A 914 -32.80 21.58 -18.08
C GLY A 914 -31.66 20.73 -18.66
N VAL A 915 -30.65 20.40 -17.85
CA VAL A 915 -29.54 19.52 -18.25
C VAL A 915 -30.02 18.08 -18.24
N GLY A 916 -29.72 17.33 -19.31
CA GLY A 916 -30.07 15.91 -19.40
C GLY A 916 -28.96 14.99 -18.87
N VAL A 917 -29.35 13.87 -18.24
CA VAL A 917 -28.41 12.88 -17.69
C VAL A 917 -28.46 11.59 -18.51
N TYR A 918 -27.32 11.22 -19.10
CA TYR A 918 -27.17 10.08 -20.03
C TYR A 918 -26.05 9.13 -19.57
N PRO A 919 -26.28 8.30 -18.52
CA PRO A 919 -25.26 7.38 -18.04
C PRO A 919 -24.80 6.41 -19.14
N THR A 920 -23.51 6.12 -19.13
CA THR A 920 -22.90 5.26 -20.14
C THR A 920 -23.13 3.79 -19.79
N LEU A 921 -23.77 3.05 -20.70
CA LEU A 921 -24.00 1.61 -20.54
C LEU A 921 -22.75 0.81 -20.87
N SER A 922 -22.70 -0.42 -20.35
CA SER A 922 -21.64 -1.34 -20.72
C SER A 922 -21.70 -1.69 -22.20
N TYR A 923 -20.55 -1.72 -22.87
CA TYR A 923 -20.48 -2.21 -24.25
C TYR A 923 -20.44 -3.73 -24.31
N VAL A 924 -19.76 -4.36 -23.35
CA VAL A 924 -19.73 -5.80 -23.13
C VAL A 924 -20.17 -6.11 -21.70
N PRO A 925 -20.84 -7.24 -21.46
CA PRO A 925 -21.05 -7.72 -20.11
C PRO A 925 -19.72 -8.24 -19.55
N GLY A 926 -19.46 -8.03 -18.26
CA GLY A 926 -18.20 -8.45 -17.64
C GLY A 926 -17.90 -9.95 -17.75
N TRP A 927 -18.92 -10.79 -17.97
CA TRP A 927 -18.76 -12.23 -18.20
C TRP A 927 -18.33 -12.60 -19.64
N ALA A 928 -18.41 -11.67 -20.61
CA ALA A 928 -18.01 -11.86 -22.01
C ALA A 928 -16.68 -11.17 -22.36
N HIS A 929 -16.04 -10.48 -21.42
CA HIS A 929 -14.76 -9.82 -21.62
C HIS A 929 -13.60 -10.82 -21.58
N ASP A 930 -12.53 -10.55 -22.34
CA ASP A 930 -11.32 -11.37 -22.38
C ASP A 930 -10.75 -11.57 -20.96
N GLY A 931 -10.68 -12.84 -20.53
CA GLY A 931 -10.27 -13.25 -19.18
C GLY A 931 -11.33 -13.96 -18.33
N ALA A 932 -12.59 -14.01 -18.79
CA ALA A 932 -13.63 -14.83 -18.14
C ALA A 932 -13.36 -16.34 -18.32
N PRO A 933 -13.60 -17.19 -17.31
CA PRO A 933 -13.49 -18.62 -17.46
C PRO A 933 -14.61 -19.13 -18.39
N ALA A 934 -14.20 -19.67 -19.55
CA ALA A 934 -15.00 -20.25 -20.64
C ALA A 934 -15.44 -19.28 -21.76
N ARG A 935 -14.79 -19.41 -22.93
CA ARG A 935 -15.29 -18.99 -24.23
C ARG A 935 -16.63 -19.71 -24.49
N LEU A 936 -17.75 -19.02 -24.33
CA LEU A 936 -19.09 -19.59 -24.53
C LEU A 936 -19.36 -19.82 -26.03
N PRO A 937 -20.24 -20.77 -26.42
CA PRO A 937 -20.67 -20.87 -27.81
C PRO A 937 -21.45 -19.62 -28.25
N ASP A 938 -21.26 -19.17 -29.49
CA ASP A 938 -22.08 -18.10 -30.08
C ASP A 938 -23.46 -18.64 -30.51
N ASP A 939 -24.29 -18.97 -29.52
CA ASP A 939 -25.66 -19.47 -29.69
C ASP A 939 -26.73 -18.46 -29.22
N ASP A 940 -28.00 -18.76 -29.50
CA ASP A 940 -29.10 -17.86 -29.14
C ASP A 940 -29.24 -17.67 -27.63
N ARG A 941 -28.87 -18.67 -26.82
CA ARG A 941 -28.91 -18.58 -25.37
C ARG A 941 -27.92 -17.53 -24.86
N THR A 942 -26.69 -17.57 -25.37
CA THR A 942 -25.63 -16.63 -24.98
C THR A 942 -25.93 -15.22 -25.47
N ARG A 943 -26.44 -15.09 -26.71
CA ARG A 943 -26.92 -13.79 -27.24
C ARG A 943 -28.08 -13.21 -26.42
N ARG A 944 -29.10 -14.00 -26.06
CA ARG A 944 -30.19 -13.55 -25.18
C ARG A 944 -29.67 -13.08 -23.83
N ARG A 945 -28.76 -13.83 -23.20
CA ARG A 945 -28.13 -13.42 -21.93
C ARG A 945 -27.44 -12.05 -22.03
N HIS A 946 -26.76 -11.76 -23.15
CA HIS A 946 -26.13 -10.46 -23.38
C HIS A 946 -27.17 -9.35 -23.62
N ARG A 947 -28.18 -9.61 -24.46
CA ARG A 947 -29.31 -8.70 -24.70
C ARG A 947 -29.96 -8.30 -23.37
N ASP A 948 -30.31 -9.28 -22.55
CA ASP A 948 -31.00 -9.07 -21.27
C ASP A 948 -30.15 -8.27 -20.29
N PHE A 949 -28.82 -8.50 -20.29
CA PHE A 949 -27.89 -7.72 -19.47
C PHE A 949 -27.91 -6.23 -19.81
N ILE A 950 -27.81 -5.88 -21.10
CA ILE A 950 -27.85 -4.47 -21.55
C ILE A 950 -29.21 -3.85 -21.21
N ILE A 951 -30.30 -4.57 -21.46
CA ILE A 951 -31.65 -4.10 -21.16
C ILE A 951 -31.79 -3.78 -19.66
N GLN A 952 -31.32 -4.68 -18.80
CA GLN A 952 -31.35 -4.47 -17.35
C GLN A 952 -30.53 -3.26 -16.91
N GLU A 953 -29.36 -3.03 -17.50
CA GLU A 953 -28.55 -1.85 -17.21
C GLU A 953 -29.25 -0.54 -17.62
N ALA A 954 -29.88 -0.53 -18.79
CA ALA A 954 -30.65 0.60 -19.27
C ALA A 954 -31.86 0.89 -18.37
N LEU A 955 -32.65 -0.14 -18.02
CA LEU A 955 -33.81 0.00 -17.13
C LEU A 955 -33.40 0.55 -15.75
N ARG A 956 -32.33 0.02 -15.14
CA ARG A 956 -31.79 0.55 -13.87
C ARG A 956 -31.37 2.01 -13.98
N SER A 957 -30.79 2.41 -15.11
CA SER A 957 -30.42 3.80 -15.36
C SER A 957 -31.64 4.72 -15.40
N TYR A 958 -32.74 4.30 -16.04
CA TYR A 958 -34.01 5.02 -16.03
C TYR A 958 -34.64 5.08 -14.64
N GLU A 959 -34.62 3.98 -13.88
CA GLU A 959 -35.08 3.93 -12.48
C GLU A 959 -34.30 4.91 -11.58
N ASP A 960 -33.01 5.13 -11.88
CA ASP A 960 -32.17 6.10 -11.20
C ASP A 960 -32.36 7.55 -11.68
N GLY A 961 -33.26 7.79 -12.64
CA GLY A 961 -33.64 9.12 -13.10
C GLY A 961 -32.89 9.64 -14.32
N ALA A 962 -32.31 8.76 -15.13
CA ALA A 962 -31.72 9.15 -16.41
C ALA A 962 -32.76 9.68 -17.41
N ASP A 963 -32.38 10.67 -18.23
CA ASP A 963 -33.21 11.20 -19.34
C ASP A 963 -33.00 10.45 -20.66
N GLY A 964 -32.17 9.40 -20.64
CA GLY A 964 -31.73 8.57 -21.75
C GLY A 964 -30.45 7.83 -21.38
N VAL A 965 -29.74 7.27 -22.37
CA VAL A 965 -28.49 6.54 -22.12
C VAL A 965 -27.39 6.97 -23.09
N SER A 966 -26.13 6.78 -22.70
CA SER A 966 -24.99 6.98 -23.59
C SER A 966 -24.30 5.66 -23.90
N LEU A 967 -23.70 5.57 -25.10
CA LEU A 967 -22.97 4.41 -25.59
C LEU A 967 -21.54 4.81 -25.94
N PHE A 968 -20.60 3.90 -25.74
CA PHE A 968 -19.18 4.13 -25.92
C PHE A 968 -18.46 2.79 -26.14
N ASN A 969 -17.60 2.68 -27.15
CA ASN A 969 -17.05 1.42 -27.66
C ASN A 969 -18.12 0.43 -28.19
N TRP A 970 -19.24 0.96 -28.69
CA TRP A 970 -20.23 0.19 -29.43
C TRP A 970 -19.94 0.26 -30.92
N TRP A 971 -19.97 -0.88 -31.60
CA TRP A 971 -19.45 -0.99 -32.96
C TRP A 971 -20.41 -1.73 -33.90
N PRO A 972 -21.69 -1.34 -33.97
CA PRO A 972 -22.67 -2.06 -34.78
C PRO A 972 -22.33 -2.07 -36.27
N HIS A 973 -21.59 -1.07 -36.76
CA HIS A 973 -21.12 -1.00 -38.16
C HIS A 973 -20.02 -2.03 -38.49
N ALA A 974 -19.37 -2.59 -37.46
CA ALA A 974 -18.28 -3.56 -37.59
C ALA A 974 -18.76 -5.00 -37.72
N PHE A 975 -20.01 -5.29 -37.38
CA PHE A 975 -20.53 -6.65 -37.28
C PHE A 975 -21.76 -6.79 -38.18
N PRO A 976 -21.61 -7.17 -39.45
CA PRO A 976 -22.74 -7.35 -40.35
C PRO A 976 -23.67 -8.49 -39.86
N LEU A 977 -24.97 -8.39 -40.17
CA LEU A 977 -25.90 -9.51 -39.99
C LEU A 977 -25.58 -10.59 -41.03
N PRO A 978 -25.79 -11.89 -40.73
CA PRO A 978 -25.67 -12.95 -41.73
C PRO A 978 -26.55 -12.65 -42.94
N GLY A 979 -25.95 -12.67 -44.13
CA GLY A 979 -26.64 -12.30 -45.38
C GLY A 979 -26.63 -10.80 -45.71
N GLN A 980 -26.03 -9.96 -44.85
CA GLN A 980 -25.70 -8.55 -45.11
C GLN A 980 -24.18 -8.33 -45.24
N ASP A 981 -23.44 -9.40 -45.55
CA ASP A 981 -22.02 -9.34 -45.91
C ASP A 981 -21.90 -8.66 -47.28
N ASP A 982 -22.02 -7.33 -47.30
CA ASP A 982 -21.96 -6.55 -48.53
C ASP A 982 -20.62 -6.81 -49.26
N PRO A 983 -20.64 -7.09 -50.57
CA PRO A 983 -19.42 -6.99 -51.39
C PRO A 983 -18.96 -5.53 -51.36
N GLY A 984 -17.82 -5.27 -50.71
CA GLY A 984 -17.29 -3.90 -50.51
C GLY A 984 -16.95 -3.56 -49.05
N TRP A 985 -17.14 -4.49 -48.12
CA TRP A 985 -16.68 -4.32 -46.75
C TRP A 985 -15.15 -4.36 -46.67
N GLY A 986 -14.54 -3.40 -45.95
CA GLY A 986 -13.12 -3.42 -45.57
C GLY A 986 -12.71 -4.75 -44.91
N ARG A 987 -11.40 -5.00 -44.80
CA ARG A 987 -10.73 -6.28 -44.40
C ARG A 987 -11.68 -7.47 -44.10
N LYS A 988 -11.77 -8.45 -45.03
CA LYS A 988 -12.40 -9.76 -44.77
C LYS A 988 -11.87 -10.36 -43.45
N ARG A 989 -12.74 -10.51 -42.43
CA ARG A 989 -12.40 -11.18 -41.18
C ARG A 989 -13.01 -12.57 -41.12
N ARG A 990 -12.28 -13.50 -40.51
CA ARG A 990 -12.85 -14.71 -39.91
C ARG A 990 -13.34 -14.33 -38.51
N TRP A 991 -14.63 -14.43 -38.29
CA TRP A 991 -15.23 -14.19 -36.98
C TRP A 991 -14.99 -15.39 -36.07
N SER A 992 -14.83 -15.13 -34.78
CA SER A 992 -14.71 -16.20 -33.79
C SER A 992 -16.01 -16.99 -33.72
N GLU A 993 -15.92 -18.32 -33.70
CA GLU A 993 -17.05 -19.23 -33.43
C GLU A 993 -17.44 -19.25 -31.94
N THR A 994 -16.59 -18.64 -31.10
CA THR A 994 -16.84 -18.47 -29.67
C THR A 994 -17.27 -17.06 -29.34
N TYR A 995 -18.21 -16.94 -28.40
CA TYR A 995 -18.76 -15.68 -27.94
C TYR A 995 -17.72 -14.86 -27.17
N GLY A 996 -17.55 -13.61 -27.60
CA GLY A 996 -16.61 -12.63 -27.07
C GLY A 996 -16.69 -11.36 -27.89
N VAL A 997 -15.84 -10.37 -27.59
CA VAL A 997 -15.87 -9.05 -28.25
C VAL A 997 -15.70 -9.14 -29.78
N GLN A 998 -15.09 -10.22 -30.28
CA GLN A 998 -14.90 -10.48 -31.72
C GLN A 998 -15.95 -11.42 -32.35
N ALA A 999 -17.04 -11.76 -31.65
CA ALA A 999 -18.06 -12.67 -32.16
C ALA A 999 -19.16 -11.93 -32.94
N LEU A 1000 -19.72 -12.55 -33.98
CA LEU A 1000 -20.85 -11.99 -34.73
C LEU A 1000 -22.07 -11.73 -33.84
N GLY A 1001 -22.34 -12.64 -32.90
CA GLY A 1001 -23.45 -12.49 -31.98
C GLY A 1001 -23.39 -11.26 -31.07
N PHE A 1002 -22.23 -10.64 -30.92
CA PHE A 1002 -22.08 -9.39 -30.18
C PHE A 1002 -22.72 -8.23 -30.94
N GLY A 1003 -22.38 -8.07 -32.22
CA GLY A 1003 -22.99 -7.08 -33.10
C GLY A 1003 -24.49 -7.25 -33.26
N ARG A 1004 -24.96 -8.50 -33.38
CA ARG A 1004 -26.41 -8.79 -33.46
C ARG A 1004 -27.16 -8.28 -32.22
N VAL A 1005 -26.59 -8.47 -31.03
CA VAL A 1005 -27.17 -7.98 -29.79
C VAL A 1005 -27.19 -6.45 -29.78
N GLN A 1006 -26.07 -5.80 -30.13
CA GLN A 1006 -26.01 -4.34 -30.18
C GLN A 1006 -27.06 -3.76 -31.14
N GLN A 1007 -27.16 -4.28 -32.37
CA GLN A 1007 -28.13 -3.82 -33.37
C GLN A 1007 -29.58 -4.09 -32.97
N ALA A 1008 -29.87 -5.20 -32.28
CA ALA A 1008 -31.22 -5.51 -31.81
C ALA A 1008 -31.70 -4.60 -30.66
N VAL A 1009 -30.80 -4.23 -29.75
CA VAL A 1009 -31.16 -3.47 -28.54
C VAL A 1009 -31.16 -1.97 -28.80
N LEU A 1010 -30.20 -1.45 -29.57
CA LEU A 1010 -29.95 -0.01 -29.71
C LEU A 1010 -31.19 0.82 -30.10
N PRO A 1011 -32.02 0.44 -31.08
CA PRO A 1011 -33.21 1.21 -31.47
C PRO A 1011 -34.25 1.36 -30.36
N ARG A 1012 -34.21 0.49 -29.34
CA ARG A 1012 -35.15 0.47 -28.21
C ARG A 1012 -34.61 1.16 -26.97
N LEU A 1013 -33.31 1.46 -26.90
CA LEU A 1013 -32.67 2.03 -25.70
C LEU A 1013 -33.27 3.35 -25.24
N ARG A 1014 -33.93 4.10 -26.13
CA ARG A 1014 -34.58 5.38 -25.83
C ARG A 1014 -35.91 5.26 -25.06
N ASP A 1015 -36.49 4.07 -24.97
CA ASP A 1015 -37.81 3.86 -24.38
C ASP A 1015 -37.81 2.70 -23.36
N PRO A 1016 -37.91 2.99 -22.04
CA PRO A 1016 -37.94 1.95 -21.02
C PRO A 1016 -39.13 0.98 -21.16
N ARG A 1017 -40.26 1.40 -21.74
CA ARG A 1017 -41.40 0.49 -21.96
C ARG A 1017 -41.09 -0.52 -23.06
N ALA A 1018 -40.49 -0.08 -24.15
CA ALA A 1018 -40.03 -0.96 -25.23
C ALA A 1018 -38.96 -1.94 -24.75
N LEU A 1019 -38.07 -1.50 -23.85
CA LEU A 1019 -37.06 -2.37 -23.23
C LEU A 1019 -37.68 -3.43 -22.31
N ALA A 1020 -38.66 -3.04 -21.49
CA ALA A 1020 -39.38 -3.99 -20.63
C ALA A 1020 -40.15 -5.04 -21.45
N ALA A 1021 -40.77 -4.65 -22.56
CA ALA A 1021 -41.42 -5.57 -23.48
C ALA A 1021 -40.41 -6.54 -24.13
N LEU A 1022 -39.28 -6.03 -24.63
CA LEU A 1022 -38.23 -6.86 -25.22
C LEU A 1022 -37.60 -7.86 -24.21
N LEU A 1023 -37.62 -7.55 -22.91
CA LEU A 1023 -37.14 -8.46 -21.86
C LEU A 1023 -38.11 -9.62 -21.61
N GLN A 1024 -39.39 -9.45 -21.95
CA GLN A 1024 -40.43 -10.49 -21.81
C GLN A 1024 -40.48 -11.43 -23.02
N GLU A 1025 -39.92 -11.00 -24.17
CA GLU A 1025 -39.70 -11.80 -25.40
C GLU A 1025 -38.45 -12.69 -25.31
#